data_AF-A0A0D3JFX0-F1
#
_entry.id   AF-A0A0D3JFX0-F1
#
_cell.length_a   1.000
_cell.length_b   1.000
_cell.length_c   1.000
_cell.angle_alpha   90.00
_cell.angle_beta   90.00
_cell.angle_gamma   90.00
#
_symmetry.space_group_name_H-M   'P 1'
#
loop_
_entity.id
_entity.type
_entity.pdbx_description
1 polymer ?
#
loop_
_entity_poly.entity_id
_entity_poly.type
_entity_poly.pdbx_seq_one_letter_code
_entity_poly.pdbx_strand_id
1 'polypeptide(L)'
;MQLADGTQIVRSPRSDTAMQQPAHLRHTQRTAQTASETGTAEEASETLSDPGASGELLASSRPMGLGGHALLLLALLSGSAVGLLFFSLLGYGVEVYRALASVDWWLAPSLVVGALLLLVALYALDARYWKGAGRIAAYFPLLAAAAGSLGAACLLGTKQYPYAPLLCVFLVPTLGLLLLAVAVSLAFAAWVFWSPAWGVEEWEECEAGPAPETGCPVGVDFGGSQTNMWFGEARAAPPLPQVRQFWRYRIGCDNYTADTSELEDDEAVVSCHTGAFLWWSFPMWALLFALLFYYLAKTMEARDRGSSKTRAQWAIRLFLSSIIFFMAVTWCAASVAGAGLGVARTVEFAMLLFIVVTTAVVGNTVGWGRVGKTAQSLPIYRKLASYSEGFWDYVKAFALWGLGWLAIPTFLALSAANQAARKALPFTLPPDAPGLLTAHGAQLWARLRTWHWASVISKTTFWSLAYLILQVIVMQLVVVFFAFLNEALSDFHTGVVCAIFAGVGLLMFMIPIIPGVPVYIACGAVIPASTMSQANPDWSDDMKPGDEVPKEFWVGLVYATLVGFALKLTAVALEQELIGRQFGNYVAVRSFIRINSLEMRATRRILRRPGINTAKCAILVGGPDWPTSVTTGILKLNLLQMLLGTTPILPLIAASTAAGGMQLLKTKGDLYDSITVIVTFLSFLAQTASTLLAMYFIERTSTQYAAELAAEPPDEEAAFSKAQRDGTNWSSAGVPLWPKVTIITSALMLAGACYLSVVATCFEPFSVSQRISDLPGGTVFGLVRPMGWVVIGLFVGGWVLRYIYRRWAVARARSWLRASTGPRCDVYVSDSPVGSPTSSPSPAASRTAPPDISVSRDVSRV
;
A
#
# COMPACT_ATOMS: atom_id res chain seq x y z
N MET A 1 -34.75 -17.08 31.93
CA MET A 1 -35.99 -17.48 32.62
C MET A 1 -36.35 -16.33 33.55
N GLN A 2 -37.48 -15.68 33.33
CA GLN A 2 -37.94 -14.48 34.05
C GLN A 2 -38.57 -14.81 35.42
N LEU A 3 -38.60 -13.79 36.29
CA LEU A 3 -39.59 -13.42 37.32
C LEU A 3 -38.85 -13.03 38.62
N ALA A 4 -39.30 -12.11 39.47
CA ALA A 4 -40.13 -10.91 39.41
C ALA A 4 -40.13 -10.30 40.85
N ASP A 5 -40.61 -9.07 40.92
CA ASP A 5 -41.44 -8.48 41.98
C ASP A 5 -40.93 -7.61 43.14
N GLY A 6 -41.72 -6.53 43.34
CA GLY A 6 -42.05 -5.83 44.58
C GLY A 6 -41.14 -4.65 44.95
N THR A 7 -41.59 -3.46 45.38
CA THR A 7 -42.88 -2.94 45.88
C THR A 7 -42.58 -1.43 46.14
N GLN A 8 -43.26 -0.44 45.53
CA GLN A 8 -44.49 0.26 45.92
C GLN A 8 -44.39 1.29 47.10
N ILE A 9 -45.17 2.40 46.97
CA ILE A 9 -45.79 3.27 48.03
C ILE A 9 -44.99 4.53 48.47
N VAL A 10 -45.51 5.78 48.65
CA VAL A 10 -46.81 6.50 48.51
C VAL A 10 -46.59 8.03 48.66
N ARG A 11 -47.51 8.82 48.03
CA ARG A 11 -48.06 10.22 48.25
C ARG A 11 -47.65 11.01 49.53
N SER A 12 -47.74 12.33 49.70
CA SER A 12 -48.20 13.58 49.01
C SER A 12 -47.86 14.79 49.96
N PRO A 13 -48.53 15.96 50.01
CA PRO A 13 -48.59 17.11 49.07
C PRO A 13 -48.29 18.49 49.72
N ARG A 14 -48.36 19.56 48.89
CA ARG A 14 -48.80 20.96 49.16
C ARG A 14 -47.98 21.86 50.11
N SER A 15 -47.62 23.05 49.60
CA SER A 15 -48.39 24.29 49.85
C SER A 15 -47.75 25.51 49.16
N ASP A 16 -48.60 26.33 48.55
CA ASP A 16 -48.31 27.64 47.98
C ASP A 16 -47.95 28.69 49.05
N THR A 17 -47.11 29.66 48.71
CA THR A 17 -47.27 31.04 49.21
C THR A 17 -46.61 32.05 48.28
N ALA A 18 -47.22 33.23 48.23
CA ALA A 18 -47.22 34.18 47.14
C ALA A 18 -46.19 35.33 47.26
N MET A 19 -46.15 36.14 46.19
CA MET A 19 -45.93 37.59 46.15
C MET A 19 -44.52 38.14 46.45
N GLN A 20 -43.85 38.70 45.41
CA GLN A 20 -43.66 40.15 45.22
C GLN A 20 -42.67 40.43 44.07
N GLN A 21 -43.12 41.23 43.10
CA GLN A 21 -42.28 42.07 42.21
C GLN A 21 -41.78 43.29 43.00
N PRO A 22 -40.64 43.95 42.67
CA PRO A 22 -40.55 44.74 41.43
C PRO A 22 -39.17 44.84 40.75
N ALA A 23 -39.23 45.43 39.56
CA ALA A 23 -38.13 45.79 38.67
C ALA A 23 -37.13 46.79 39.26
N HIS A 24 -35.85 46.75 38.84
CA HIS A 24 -35.14 47.88 38.24
C HIS A 24 -33.73 47.52 37.72
N LEU A 25 -33.54 47.81 36.43
CA LEU A 25 -32.38 48.38 35.71
C LEU A 25 -30.91 48.14 36.13
N ARG A 26 -30.13 47.77 35.09
CA ARG A 26 -28.77 48.23 34.71
C ARG A 26 -27.64 48.07 35.73
N HIS A 27 -26.81 47.05 35.55
CA HIS A 27 -25.34 47.16 35.64
C HIS A 27 -24.66 45.87 35.14
N THR A 28 -24.31 45.81 33.85
CA THR A 28 -23.39 44.80 33.31
C THR A 28 -22.45 45.49 32.32
N GLN A 29 -21.59 46.36 32.86
CA GLN A 29 -20.52 47.00 32.09
C GLN A 29 -19.25 47.22 32.92
N ARG A 30 -18.99 46.39 33.94
CA ARG A 30 -17.84 46.58 34.85
C ARG A 30 -17.11 45.32 35.32
N THR A 31 -17.14 44.25 34.53
CA THR A 31 -16.35 43.03 34.80
C THR A 31 -15.38 42.64 33.68
N ALA A 32 -15.17 43.51 32.69
CA ALA A 32 -14.23 43.26 31.59
C ALA A 32 -12.85 43.93 31.75
N GLN A 33 -12.55 44.55 32.90
CA GLN A 33 -11.34 45.39 33.04
C GLN A 33 -10.32 44.94 34.10
N THR A 34 -10.46 43.73 34.64
CA THR A 34 -9.49 43.16 35.60
C THR A 34 -8.94 41.77 35.21
N ALA A 35 -9.12 41.33 33.95
CA ALA A 35 -8.56 40.08 33.42
C ALA A 35 -7.37 40.32 32.45
N SER A 36 -6.63 41.41 32.61
CA SER A 36 -5.53 41.80 31.69
C SER A 36 -4.13 41.42 32.18
N GLU A 37 -3.97 40.76 33.33
CA GLU A 37 -2.66 40.41 33.83
C GLU A 37 -2.68 38.94 34.25
N THR A 38 -1.80 38.13 33.64
CA THR A 38 -1.59 36.67 33.84
C THR A 38 -2.41 35.67 33.01
N GLY A 39 -2.78 36.01 31.77
CA GLY A 39 -3.36 35.04 30.81
C GLY A 39 -2.31 34.51 29.82
N THR A 40 -2.03 33.21 29.87
CA THR A 40 -1.21 32.48 28.89
C THR A 40 -1.77 32.62 27.47
N ALA A 41 -0.89 32.79 26.48
CA ALA A 41 -1.18 33.02 25.06
C ALA A 41 -1.99 31.90 24.34
N GLU A 42 -2.48 30.89 25.07
CA GLU A 42 -3.23 29.76 24.55
C GLU A 42 -4.76 30.05 24.49
N GLU A 43 -5.30 30.87 25.40
CA GLU A 43 -6.75 31.21 25.42
C GLU A 43 -7.15 32.30 24.42
N ALA A 44 -6.23 33.22 24.08
CA ALA A 44 -6.50 34.26 23.08
C ALA A 44 -6.49 33.73 21.62
N SER A 45 -5.92 32.54 21.39
CA SER A 45 -5.94 31.88 20.08
C SER A 45 -7.21 31.07 19.82
N GLU A 46 -8.00 30.74 20.84
CA GLU A 46 -9.25 29.98 20.68
C GLU A 46 -10.46 30.86 20.34
N THR A 47 -10.39 32.17 20.63
CA THR A 47 -11.50 33.12 20.41
C THR A 47 -11.50 33.78 19.03
N LEU A 48 -10.45 33.63 18.23
CA LEU A 48 -10.36 34.22 16.87
C LEU A 48 -10.70 33.25 15.72
N SER A 49 -11.01 31.99 16.03
CA SER A 49 -11.62 31.06 15.08
C SER A 49 -13.10 30.95 15.38
N ASP A 50 -13.89 31.97 15.03
CA ASP A 50 -15.35 31.84 15.04
C ASP A 50 -15.76 30.71 14.06
N PRO A 51 -16.17 29.53 14.56
CA PRO A 51 -16.61 28.44 13.70
C PRO A 51 -18.02 28.72 13.14
N GLY A 52 -18.69 29.79 13.60
CA GLY A 52 -20.08 30.14 13.29
C GLY A 52 -20.31 30.41 11.82
N ALA A 53 -19.46 31.20 11.16
CA ALA A 53 -19.64 31.57 9.75
C ALA A 53 -19.46 30.39 8.77
N SER A 54 -18.67 29.38 9.14
CA SER A 54 -18.55 28.13 8.35
C SER A 54 -19.56 27.06 8.78
N GLY A 55 -20.08 27.17 10.01
CA GLY A 55 -21.08 26.28 10.59
C GLY A 55 -22.47 26.54 10.04
N GLU A 56 -22.87 27.80 9.87
CA GLU A 56 -24.20 28.17 9.36
C GLU A 56 -24.39 27.83 7.87
N LEU A 57 -23.33 27.92 7.05
CA LEU A 57 -23.40 27.56 5.63
C LEU A 57 -23.50 26.05 5.38
N LEU A 58 -23.10 25.21 6.35
CA LEU A 58 -23.23 23.75 6.29
C LEU A 58 -24.41 23.21 7.11
N ALA A 59 -24.99 24.01 8.02
CA ALA A 59 -26.17 23.63 8.79
C ALA A 59 -27.49 23.72 8.00
N SER A 60 -27.47 24.36 6.81
CA SER A 60 -28.65 24.50 5.95
C SER A 60 -28.76 23.45 4.84
N SER A 61 -27.82 22.49 4.74
CA SER A 61 -27.92 21.43 3.75
C SER A 61 -29.04 20.46 4.14
N ARG A 62 -30.23 20.64 3.55
CA ARG A 62 -31.31 19.67 3.60
C ARG A 62 -30.79 18.31 3.08
N PRO A 63 -31.27 17.17 3.63
CA PRO A 63 -30.97 15.85 3.07
C PRO A 63 -31.25 15.86 1.57
N MET A 64 -30.39 15.22 0.79
CA MET A 64 -30.54 15.19 -0.67
C MET A 64 -31.90 14.54 -0.98
N GLY A 65 -32.79 15.29 -1.62
CA GLY A 65 -34.07 14.74 -2.05
C GLY A 65 -33.86 13.58 -3.02
N LEU A 66 -34.92 12.83 -3.34
CA LEU A 66 -34.89 11.78 -4.37
C LEU A 66 -34.30 12.32 -5.69
N GLY A 67 -34.57 13.58 -6.03
CA GLY A 67 -33.99 14.27 -7.18
C GLY A 67 -32.48 14.50 -7.09
N GLY A 68 -31.93 14.77 -5.90
CA GLY A 68 -30.47 14.90 -5.71
C GLY A 68 -29.76 13.56 -5.84
N HIS A 69 -30.37 12.48 -5.34
CA HIS A 69 -29.87 11.12 -5.56
C HIS A 69 -29.91 10.73 -7.03
N ALA A 70 -31.00 11.06 -7.74
CA ALA A 70 -31.11 10.84 -9.17
C ALA A 70 -30.03 11.62 -9.93
N LEU A 71 -29.76 12.87 -9.55
CA LEU A 71 -28.73 13.70 -10.18
C LEU A 71 -27.31 13.15 -9.93
N LEU A 72 -27.02 12.72 -8.70
CA LEU A 72 -25.75 12.08 -8.35
C LEU A 72 -25.54 10.76 -9.10
N LEU A 73 -26.59 9.93 -9.17
CA LEU A 73 -26.57 8.69 -9.92
C LEU A 73 -26.40 8.97 -11.42
N LEU A 74 -27.10 9.95 -11.97
CA LEU A 74 -26.95 10.38 -13.37
C LEU A 74 -25.54 10.91 -13.66
N ALA A 75 -24.92 11.66 -12.74
CA ALA A 75 -23.55 12.13 -12.89
C ALA A 75 -22.52 10.99 -12.85
N LEU A 76 -22.73 9.99 -11.99
CA LEU A 76 -21.88 8.79 -11.93
C LEU A 76 -22.08 7.90 -13.17
N LEU A 77 -23.33 7.73 -13.61
CA LEU A 77 -23.69 6.96 -14.80
C LEU A 77 -23.23 7.64 -16.08
N SER A 78 -23.26 8.98 -16.18
CA SER A 78 -22.81 9.71 -17.37
C SER A 78 -21.29 9.62 -17.54
N GLY A 79 -20.52 9.79 -16.46
CA GLY A 79 -19.07 9.56 -16.49
C GLY A 79 -18.72 8.12 -16.88
N SER A 80 -19.49 7.15 -16.37
CA SER A 80 -19.35 5.74 -16.76
C SER A 80 -19.74 5.52 -18.22
N ALA A 81 -20.82 6.13 -18.70
CA ALA A 81 -21.29 6.03 -20.08
C ALA A 81 -20.28 6.62 -21.08
N VAL A 82 -19.65 7.75 -20.76
CA VAL A 82 -18.53 8.30 -21.55
C VAL A 82 -17.36 7.30 -21.57
N GLY A 83 -17.04 6.72 -20.42
CA GLY A 83 -16.07 5.63 -20.32
C GLY A 83 -16.41 4.44 -21.24
N LEU A 84 -17.67 4.00 -21.23
CA LEU A 84 -18.15 2.89 -22.06
C LEU A 84 -18.15 3.25 -23.56
N LEU A 85 -18.61 4.45 -23.92
CA LEU A 85 -18.72 4.91 -25.31
C LEU A 85 -17.37 5.14 -25.96
N PHE A 86 -16.39 5.69 -25.23
CA PHE A 86 -15.11 6.10 -25.82
C PHE A 86 -13.93 5.24 -25.41
N PHE A 87 -14.07 4.38 -24.40
CA PHE A 87 -12.98 3.57 -23.85
C PHE A 87 -13.35 2.11 -23.65
N SER A 88 -14.42 1.63 -24.31
CA SER A 88 -14.78 0.22 -24.34
C SER A 88 -15.15 -0.25 -25.75
N LEU A 89 -15.24 -1.56 -25.92
CA LEU A 89 -15.70 -2.19 -27.16
C LEU A 89 -17.18 -1.90 -27.50
N LEU A 90 -17.98 -1.43 -26.54
CA LEU A 90 -19.39 -1.14 -26.76
C LEU A 90 -19.62 0.17 -27.54
N GLY A 91 -18.57 0.97 -27.77
CA GLY A 91 -18.63 2.19 -28.57
C GLY A 91 -17.38 2.39 -29.41
N TYR A 92 -16.92 3.64 -29.52
CA TYR A 92 -15.79 4.11 -30.32
C TYR A 92 -14.41 3.87 -29.69
N GLY A 93 -14.30 2.91 -28.75
CA GLY A 93 -13.06 2.69 -28.01
C GLY A 93 -11.86 2.39 -28.90
N VAL A 94 -12.07 1.60 -29.95
CA VAL A 94 -10.98 1.23 -30.87
C VAL A 94 -10.46 2.45 -31.63
N GLU A 95 -11.36 3.26 -32.16
CA GLU A 95 -11.08 4.45 -32.95
C GLU A 95 -10.38 5.50 -32.09
N VAL A 96 -10.87 5.71 -30.86
CA VAL A 96 -10.25 6.61 -29.88
C VAL A 96 -8.86 6.12 -29.49
N TYR A 97 -8.68 4.81 -29.25
CA TYR A 97 -7.36 4.25 -28.96
C TYR A 97 -6.39 4.51 -30.11
N ARG A 98 -6.78 4.18 -31.36
CA ARG A 98 -5.93 4.38 -32.55
C ARG A 98 -5.56 5.86 -32.73
N ALA A 99 -6.52 6.75 -32.54
CA ALA A 99 -6.31 8.19 -32.62
C ALA A 99 -5.39 8.71 -31.50
N LEU A 100 -5.49 8.19 -30.28
CA LEU A 100 -4.61 8.58 -29.17
C LEU A 100 -3.21 7.99 -29.30
N ALA A 101 -3.10 6.74 -29.77
CA ALA A 101 -1.84 6.02 -29.91
C ALA A 101 -0.97 6.55 -31.07
N SER A 102 -1.56 7.24 -32.03
CA SER A 102 -0.84 7.94 -33.11
C SER A 102 -0.26 9.28 -32.67
N VAL A 103 -0.69 9.84 -31.53
CA VAL A 103 -0.15 11.09 -31.01
C VAL A 103 1.18 10.84 -30.31
N ASP A 104 2.11 11.77 -30.50
CA ASP A 104 3.40 11.70 -29.86
C ASP A 104 3.32 11.69 -28.33
N TRP A 105 4.01 10.72 -27.73
CA TRP A 105 4.06 10.51 -26.29
C TRP A 105 4.55 11.75 -25.52
N TRP A 106 5.46 12.56 -26.07
CA TRP A 106 6.08 13.70 -25.37
C TRP A 106 5.06 14.80 -25.00
N LEU A 107 3.89 14.82 -25.65
CA LEU A 107 2.81 15.74 -25.33
C LEU A 107 2.17 15.42 -23.97
N ALA A 108 2.04 14.14 -23.61
CA ALA A 108 1.45 13.71 -22.35
C ALA A 108 2.20 14.24 -21.11
N PRO A 109 3.51 14.01 -20.91
CA PRO A 109 4.24 14.55 -19.76
C PRO A 109 4.28 16.08 -19.78
N SER A 110 4.31 16.71 -20.96
CA SER A 110 4.25 18.17 -21.09
C SER A 110 2.92 18.74 -20.57
N LEU A 111 1.80 18.10 -20.89
CA LEU A 111 0.48 18.46 -20.38
C LEU A 111 0.37 18.23 -18.86
N VAL A 112 0.93 17.13 -18.33
CA VAL A 112 1.00 16.91 -16.87
C VAL A 112 1.78 18.03 -16.19
N VAL A 113 2.98 18.34 -16.68
CA VAL A 113 3.83 19.40 -16.10
C VAL A 113 3.13 20.75 -16.19
N GLY A 114 2.54 21.09 -17.35
CA GLY A 114 1.79 22.32 -17.54
C GLY A 114 0.60 22.44 -16.58
N ALA A 115 -0.19 21.37 -16.42
CA ALA A 115 -1.31 21.34 -15.50
C ALA A 115 -0.87 21.46 -14.04
N LEU A 116 0.20 20.76 -13.63
CA LEU A 116 0.76 20.85 -12.29
C LEU A 116 1.28 22.27 -12.00
N LEU A 117 2.02 22.87 -12.93
CA LEU A 117 2.47 24.26 -12.82
C LEU A 117 1.30 25.23 -12.69
N LEU A 118 0.22 25.02 -13.45
CA LEU A 118 -0.99 25.83 -13.36
C LEU A 118 -1.68 25.68 -12.00
N LEU A 119 -1.81 24.46 -11.47
CA LEU A 119 -2.37 24.20 -10.13
C LEU A 119 -1.50 24.83 -9.04
N VAL A 120 -0.17 24.70 -9.15
CA VAL A 120 0.81 25.32 -8.25
C VAL A 120 0.66 26.85 -8.29
N ALA A 121 0.51 27.45 -9.47
CA ALA A 121 0.31 28.89 -9.62
C ALA A 121 -1.04 29.35 -9.02
N LEU A 122 -2.13 28.63 -9.29
CA LEU A 122 -3.45 28.92 -8.71
C LEU A 122 -3.42 28.83 -7.17
N TYR A 123 -2.70 27.85 -6.62
CA TYR A 123 -2.49 27.73 -5.18
C TYR A 123 -1.63 28.89 -4.65
N ALA A 124 -0.49 29.18 -5.28
CA ALA A 124 0.45 30.23 -4.93
C ALA A 124 -0.21 31.62 -4.87
N LEU A 125 -1.15 31.89 -5.77
CA LEU A 125 -1.89 33.14 -5.87
C LEU A 125 -3.15 33.19 -4.97
N ASP A 126 -3.35 32.18 -4.13
CA ASP A 126 -4.51 32.03 -3.26
C ASP A 126 -5.85 32.14 -4.03
N ALA A 127 -5.87 31.62 -5.27
CA ALA A 127 -6.94 31.85 -6.25
C ALA A 127 -8.33 31.38 -5.79
N ARG A 128 -8.35 30.41 -4.88
CA ARG A 128 -9.58 29.93 -4.22
C ARG A 128 -10.35 31.05 -3.50
N TYR A 129 -9.65 32.06 -3.01
CA TYR A 129 -10.22 33.15 -2.20
C TYR A 129 -10.38 34.46 -2.96
N TRP A 130 -10.11 34.47 -4.27
CA TRP A 130 -10.38 35.65 -5.09
C TRP A 130 -11.85 36.06 -4.98
N LYS A 131 -12.11 37.37 -4.86
CA LYS A 131 -13.46 37.92 -4.70
C LYS A 131 -14.01 38.40 -6.04
N GLY A 132 -15.35 38.42 -6.16
CA GLY A 132 -16.06 39.00 -7.30
C GLY A 132 -15.94 38.21 -8.61
N ALA A 133 -16.16 38.90 -9.73
CA ALA A 133 -16.20 38.29 -11.07
C ALA A 133 -14.89 37.60 -11.48
N GLY A 134 -13.74 38.04 -10.97
CA GLY A 134 -12.43 37.43 -11.27
C GLY A 134 -12.31 35.96 -10.84
N ARG A 135 -13.02 35.54 -9.79
CA ARG A 135 -13.06 34.12 -9.39
C ARG A 135 -13.84 33.27 -10.40
N ILE A 136 -14.96 33.79 -10.91
CA ILE A 136 -15.78 33.07 -11.88
C ILE A 136 -15.10 33.07 -13.25
N ALA A 137 -14.54 34.21 -13.67
CA ALA A 137 -13.95 34.40 -14.98
C ALA A 137 -12.54 33.82 -15.15
N ALA A 138 -11.77 33.61 -14.08
CA ALA A 138 -10.38 33.12 -14.18
C ALA A 138 -10.14 31.81 -13.41
N TYR A 139 -10.54 31.70 -12.15
CA TYR A 139 -10.21 30.51 -11.34
C TYR A 139 -10.86 29.22 -11.88
N PHE A 140 -12.17 29.23 -12.15
CA PHE A 140 -12.85 28.02 -12.66
C PHE A 140 -12.37 27.61 -14.06
N PRO A 141 -12.20 28.52 -15.04
CA PRO A 141 -11.63 28.16 -16.33
C PRO A 141 -10.20 27.62 -16.24
N LEU A 142 -9.33 28.22 -15.42
CA LEU A 142 -7.95 27.73 -15.26
C LEU A 142 -7.90 26.39 -14.53
N LEU A 143 -8.77 26.18 -13.53
CA LEU A 143 -8.89 24.88 -12.86
C LEU A 143 -9.43 23.81 -13.81
N ALA A 144 -10.43 24.16 -14.63
CA ALA A 144 -10.96 23.27 -15.67
C ALA A 144 -9.91 22.96 -16.73
N ALA A 145 -9.09 23.94 -17.12
CA ALA A 145 -7.97 23.74 -18.03
C ALA A 145 -6.93 22.79 -17.43
N ALA A 146 -6.54 22.98 -16.17
CA ALA A 146 -5.61 22.06 -15.49
C ALA A 146 -6.17 20.63 -15.40
N ALA A 147 -7.44 20.48 -15.02
CA ALA A 147 -8.11 19.18 -14.96
C ALA A 147 -8.22 18.54 -16.35
N GLY A 148 -8.58 19.32 -17.37
CA GLY A 148 -8.66 18.90 -18.76
C GLY A 148 -7.31 18.47 -19.32
N SER A 149 -6.23 19.21 -19.03
CA SER A 149 -4.87 18.85 -19.41
C SER A 149 -4.39 17.57 -18.73
N LEU A 150 -4.69 17.36 -17.43
CA LEU A 150 -4.40 16.09 -16.76
C LEU A 150 -5.18 14.93 -17.35
N GLY A 151 -6.46 15.14 -17.66
CA GLY A 151 -7.30 14.15 -18.33
C GLY A 151 -6.74 13.79 -19.70
N ALA A 152 -6.46 14.80 -20.53
CA ALA A 152 -5.86 14.62 -21.85
C ALA A 152 -4.50 13.92 -21.78
N ALA A 153 -3.64 14.27 -20.81
CA ALA A 153 -2.37 13.59 -20.61
C ALA A 153 -2.54 12.10 -20.26
N CYS A 154 -3.52 11.76 -19.43
CA CYS A 154 -3.85 10.36 -19.11
C CYS A 154 -4.33 9.60 -20.36
N LEU A 155 -5.10 10.26 -21.24
CA LEU A 155 -5.55 9.67 -22.49
C LEU A 155 -4.40 9.51 -23.50
N LEU A 156 -3.52 10.50 -23.63
CA LEU A 156 -2.36 10.44 -24.52
C LEU A 156 -1.30 9.45 -24.03
N GLY A 157 -1.24 9.22 -22.72
CA GLY A 157 -0.38 8.21 -22.11
C GLY A 157 -0.79 6.76 -22.40
N THR A 158 -1.90 6.51 -23.11
CA THR A 158 -2.44 5.15 -23.36
C THR A 158 -1.41 4.19 -23.94
N LYS A 159 -0.56 4.65 -24.86
CA LYS A 159 0.42 3.80 -25.55
C LYS A 159 1.49 3.25 -24.60
N GLN A 160 2.07 4.12 -23.77
CA GLN A 160 3.10 3.74 -22.78
C GLN A 160 2.49 3.15 -21.50
N TYR A 161 1.30 3.62 -21.13
CA TYR A 161 0.60 3.27 -19.91
C TYR A 161 -0.84 2.88 -20.28
N PRO A 162 -1.09 1.62 -20.63
CA PRO A 162 -2.40 1.19 -21.10
C PRO A 162 -3.52 1.35 -20.07
N TYR A 163 -3.15 1.53 -18.80
CA TYR A 163 -4.04 1.85 -17.67
C TYR A 163 -4.33 3.34 -17.49
N ALA A 164 -3.62 4.26 -18.15
CA ALA A 164 -3.79 5.70 -17.94
C ALA A 164 -5.21 6.21 -18.27
N PRO A 165 -5.91 5.70 -19.31
CA PRO A 165 -7.33 6.03 -19.54
C PRO A 165 -8.26 5.64 -18.39
N LEU A 166 -8.02 4.50 -17.75
CA LEU A 166 -8.74 4.11 -16.54
C LEU A 166 -8.58 5.18 -15.45
N LEU A 167 -7.35 5.68 -15.26
CA LEU A 167 -7.08 6.76 -14.30
C LEU A 167 -7.85 8.04 -14.66
N CYS A 168 -7.94 8.38 -15.95
CA CYS A 168 -8.72 9.53 -16.42
C CYS A 168 -10.19 9.41 -16.02
N VAL A 169 -10.82 8.27 -16.24
CA VAL A 169 -12.22 8.06 -15.86
C VAL A 169 -12.42 7.89 -14.35
N PHE A 170 -11.36 7.68 -13.56
CA PHE A 170 -11.45 7.77 -12.10
C PHE A 170 -11.29 9.21 -11.59
N LEU A 171 -10.38 9.98 -12.20
CA LEU A 171 -10.06 11.35 -11.81
C LEU A 171 -11.11 12.35 -12.30
N VAL A 172 -11.59 12.21 -13.54
CA VAL A 172 -12.49 13.18 -14.18
C VAL A 172 -13.89 13.20 -13.56
N PRO A 173 -14.55 12.09 -13.20
CA PRO A 173 -15.82 12.12 -12.49
C PRO A 173 -15.67 12.52 -11.02
N THR A 174 -14.53 12.29 -10.36
CA THR A 174 -14.32 12.76 -8.98
C THR A 174 -14.03 14.26 -8.92
N LEU A 175 -13.23 14.79 -9.87
CA LEU A 175 -13.05 16.23 -10.11
C LEU A 175 -14.32 16.87 -10.66
N GLY A 176 -15.05 16.12 -11.49
CA GLY A 176 -16.37 16.41 -12.02
C GLY A 176 -17.34 16.59 -10.88
N LEU A 177 -17.57 15.62 -10.00
CA LEU A 177 -18.47 15.79 -8.84
C LEU A 177 -18.12 16.99 -7.95
N LEU A 178 -16.86 17.46 -7.94
CA LEU A 178 -16.44 18.71 -7.30
C LEU A 178 -16.79 19.99 -8.10
N LEU A 179 -16.93 19.89 -9.43
CA LEU A 179 -17.19 20.99 -10.39
C LEU A 179 -18.60 20.97 -11.03
N LEU A 180 -19.33 19.85 -10.95
CA LEU A 180 -20.31 19.39 -11.95
C LEU A 180 -21.67 19.07 -11.31
N ALA A 181 -22.00 19.70 -10.20
CA ALA A 181 -23.39 19.75 -9.73
C ALA A 181 -24.24 20.74 -10.55
N VAL A 182 -23.63 21.60 -11.38
CA VAL A 182 -24.33 22.69 -12.09
C VAL A 182 -24.14 22.65 -13.62
N ALA A 183 -22.97 22.23 -14.13
CA ALA A 183 -22.66 22.38 -15.55
C ALA A 183 -23.11 21.21 -16.45
N VAL A 184 -23.06 19.96 -15.99
CA VAL A 184 -23.39 18.80 -16.84
C VAL A 184 -24.88 18.52 -16.96
N SER A 185 -25.69 18.96 -15.99
CA SER A 185 -27.15 18.93 -16.13
C SER A 185 -27.62 19.74 -17.35
N LEU A 186 -26.91 20.82 -17.68
CA LEU A 186 -27.22 21.70 -18.81
C LEU A 186 -26.62 21.20 -20.13
N ALA A 187 -25.37 20.70 -20.10
CA ALA A 187 -24.71 20.19 -21.30
C ALA A 187 -25.27 18.83 -21.79
N PHE A 188 -25.69 17.95 -20.88
CA PHE A 188 -26.30 16.67 -21.24
C PHE A 188 -27.72 16.85 -21.80
N ALA A 189 -28.48 17.82 -21.29
CA ALA A 189 -29.77 18.20 -21.88
C ALA A 189 -29.58 18.75 -23.30
N ALA A 190 -28.55 19.56 -23.55
CA ALA A 190 -28.25 20.06 -24.89
C ALA A 190 -27.81 18.94 -25.87
N TRP A 191 -27.10 17.92 -25.40
CA TRP A 191 -26.63 16.82 -26.23
C TRP A 191 -27.72 15.79 -26.57
N VAL A 192 -28.57 15.42 -25.60
CA VAL A 192 -29.70 14.50 -25.81
C VAL A 192 -30.71 15.07 -26.83
N PHE A 193 -30.83 16.40 -26.92
CA PHE A 193 -31.69 17.04 -27.92
C PHE A 193 -31.05 17.19 -29.31
N TRP A 194 -29.73 17.04 -29.46
CA TRP A 194 -29.03 17.18 -30.75
C TRP A 194 -28.70 15.86 -31.44
N SER A 195 -28.64 14.75 -30.69
CA SER A 195 -28.22 13.44 -31.20
C SER A 195 -29.17 12.68 -32.15
N PRO A 196 -30.47 12.98 -32.31
CA PRO A 196 -31.30 12.21 -33.26
C PRO A 196 -31.02 12.50 -34.74
N ALA A 197 -30.22 13.51 -35.08
CA ALA A 197 -30.09 13.97 -36.47
C ALA A 197 -28.90 13.39 -37.26
N TRP A 198 -28.00 12.61 -36.64
CA TRP A 198 -26.75 12.15 -37.29
C TRP A 198 -26.60 10.63 -37.39
N GLY A 199 -27.54 9.83 -36.89
CA GLY A 199 -27.40 8.37 -36.82
C GLY A 199 -28.20 7.56 -37.84
N VAL A 200 -28.96 8.21 -38.73
CA VAL A 200 -29.89 7.50 -39.64
C VAL A 200 -29.49 7.64 -41.12
N GLU A 201 -28.68 8.64 -41.50
CA GLU A 201 -28.33 8.88 -42.90
C GLU A 201 -27.12 8.06 -43.40
N GLU A 202 -26.25 7.56 -42.51
CA GLU A 202 -25.04 6.80 -42.91
C GLU A 202 -25.26 5.28 -42.99
N TRP A 203 -26.42 4.76 -42.60
CA TRP A 203 -26.70 3.31 -42.63
C TRP A 203 -27.28 2.83 -43.96
N GLU A 204 -27.93 3.70 -44.74
CA GLU A 204 -28.57 3.31 -46.01
C GLU A 204 -27.61 3.28 -47.22
N GLU A 205 -26.44 3.94 -47.16
CA GLU A 205 -25.47 3.91 -48.28
C GLU A 205 -24.62 2.61 -48.34
N CYS A 206 -24.66 1.75 -47.32
CA CYS A 206 -23.97 0.46 -47.37
C CYS A 206 -24.76 -0.68 -48.05
N GLU A 207 -26.06 -0.53 -48.31
CA GLU A 207 -26.87 -1.60 -48.95
C GLU A 207 -26.99 -1.49 -50.48
N ALA A 208 -26.57 -0.37 -51.10
CA ALA A 208 -26.87 -0.11 -52.52
C ALA A 208 -25.67 -0.14 -53.49
N GLY A 209 -24.45 -0.46 -53.04
CA GLY A 209 -23.27 -0.56 -53.90
C GLY A 209 -22.86 -2.00 -54.21
N PRO A 210 -22.48 -2.36 -55.45
CA PRO A 210 -21.86 -3.65 -55.72
C PRO A 210 -20.55 -3.76 -54.93
N ALA A 211 -20.45 -4.82 -54.12
CA ALA A 211 -19.33 -5.08 -53.23
C ALA A 211 -17.98 -5.00 -53.97
N PRO A 212 -17.04 -4.14 -53.53
CA PRO A 212 -15.65 -4.32 -53.94
C PRO A 212 -15.13 -5.62 -53.34
N GLU A 213 -14.37 -6.38 -54.13
CA GLU A 213 -13.83 -7.72 -53.80
C GLU A 213 -12.89 -7.77 -52.57
N THR A 214 -12.70 -6.68 -51.84
CA THR A 214 -12.01 -6.68 -50.54
C THR A 214 -13.06 -6.83 -49.44
N GLY A 215 -13.35 -8.10 -49.11
CA GLY A 215 -14.33 -8.49 -48.09
C GLY A 215 -14.19 -7.73 -46.77
N CYS A 216 -15.15 -6.85 -46.51
CA CYS A 216 -15.42 -6.32 -45.19
C CYS A 216 -16.45 -7.27 -44.54
N PRO A 217 -16.10 -8.04 -43.50
CA PRO A 217 -17.03 -8.95 -42.86
C PRO A 217 -17.95 -8.16 -41.91
N VAL A 218 -18.89 -7.40 -42.47
CA VAL A 218 -19.99 -6.76 -41.73
C VAL A 218 -21.19 -7.69 -41.76
N GLY A 219 -20.97 -8.88 -41.18
CA GLY A 219 -21.95 -9.95 -41.06
C GLY A 219 -21.57 -10.81 -39.87
N VAL A 220 -21.24 -10.17 -38.75
CA VAL A 220 -20.94 -10.88 -37.51
C VAL A 220 -22.28 -11.13 -36.82
N ASP A 221 -22.79 -12.35 -37.03
CA ASP A 221 -23.95 -12.86 -36.32
C ASP A 221 -23.65 -12.89 -34.80
N PHE A 222 -24.17 -11.90 -34.06
CA PHE A 222 -23.98 -11.77 -32.61
C PHE A 222 -24.77 -12.83 -31.81
N GLY A 223 -25.53 -13.72 -32.47
CA GLY A 223 -26.48 -14.63 -31.83
C GLY A 223 -25.94 -15.96 -31.27
N GLY A 224 -24.72 -16.38 -31.58
CA GLY A 224 -24.37 -17.81 -31.47
C GLY A 224 -23.37 -18.27 -30.38
N SER A 225 -22.31 -17.52 -30.08
CA SER A 225 -21.16 -18.12 -29.35
C SER A 225 -20.27 -17.16 -28.55
N GLN A 226 -20.67 -15.90 -28.37
CA GLN A 226 -19.78 -14.85 -27.82
C GLN A 226 -19.78 -14.68 -26.30
N THR A 227 -20.38 -15.59 -25.51
CA THR A 227 -20.07 -15.60 -24.05
C THR A 227 -18.60 -15.89 -23.77
N ASN A 228 -17.87 -16.38 -24.79
CA ASN A 228 -16.46 -16.72 -24.76
C ASN A 228 -15.59 -15.74 -25.58
N MET A 229 -15.74 -14.43 -25.35
CA MET A 229 -14.94 -13.37 -26.01
C MET A 229 -13.41 -13.49 -25.78
N TRP A 230 -13.00 -14.34 -24.83
CA TRP A 230 -11.61 -14.76 -24.57
C TRP A 230 -11.37 -16.27 -24.70
N PHE A 231 -12.41 -17.07 -24.92
CA PHE A 231 -12.42 -18.52 -24.67
C PHE A 231 -13.01 -19.32 -25.85
N GLY A 232 -12.75 -18.91 -27.08
CA GLY A 232 -13.19 -19.66 -28.26
C GLY A 232 -12.38 -20.94 -28.42
N GLU A 233 -12.92 -22.07 -27.99
CA GLU A 233 -12.38 -23.40 -28.30
C GLU A 233 -12.49 -23.67 -29.81
N ALA A 234 -11.36 -23.95 -30.45
CA ALA A 234 -11.29 -24.37 -31.83
C ALA A 234 -11.90 -25.78 -31.98
N ARG A 235 -13.17 -25.89 -32.34
CA ARG A 235 -13.72 -27.13 -32.90
C ARG A 235 -14.19 -26.92 -34.33
N ALA A 236 -13.36 -27.40 -35.25
CA ALA A 236 -13.69 -27.87 -36.60
C ALA A 236 -14.31 -26.91 -37.64
N ALA A 237 -14.47 -25.61 -37.35
CA ALA A 237 -14.79 -24.60 -38.36
C ALA A 237 -13.51 -23.91 -38.89
N PRO A 238 -13.49 -23.37 -40.13
CA PRO A 238 -12.31 -22.66 -40.66
C PRO A 238 -11.83 -21.60 -39.67
N PRO A 239 -10.51 -21.38 -39.56
CA PRO A 239 -9.89 -20.69 -38.43
C PRO A 239 -10.48 -19.29 -38.30
N LEU A 240 -11.40 -19.12 -37.35
CA LEU A 240 -11.78 -17.79 -36.90
C LEU A 240 -10.52 -17.13 -36.33
N PRO A 241 -10.29 -15.83 -36.60
CA PRO A 241 -9.11 -15.14 -36.12
C PRO A 241 -9.04 -15.31 -34.61
N GLN A 242 -7.92 -15.84 -34.10
CA GLN A 242 -7.68 -15.95 -32.66
C GLN A 242 -7.97 -14.58 -32.02
N VAL A 243 -8.49 -14.52 -30.79
CA VAL A 243 -8.80 -13.23 -30.11
C VAL A 243 -7.60 -12.27 -30.15
N ARG A 244 -6.38 -12.82 -30.10
CA ARG A 244 -5.13 -12.10 -30.30
C ARG A 244 -5.01 -11.47 -31.70
N GLN A 245 -5.38 -12.19 -32.76
CA GLN A 245 -5.49 -11.68 -34.14
C GLN A 245 -6.64 -10.69 -34.31
N PHE A 246 -7.79 -10.93 -33.66
CA PHE A 246 -8.90 -9.97 -33.63
C PHE A 246 -8.44 -8.62 -33.08
N TRP A 247 -7.72 -8.62 -31.96
CA TRP A 247 -7.15 -7.41 -31.39
C TRP A 247 -5.97 -6.87 -32.21
N ARG A 248 -5.10 -7.72 -32.78
CA ARG A 248 -4.03 -7.27 -33.70
C ARG A 248 -4.60 -6.50 -34.88
N TYR A 249 -5.60 -7.04 -35.56
CA TYR A 249 -6.24 -6.41 -36.71
C TYR A 249 -7.04 -5.17 -36.29
N ARG A 250 -7.86 -5.29 -35.25
CA ARG A 250 -8.78 -4.23 -34.83
C ARG A 250 -8.09 -3.07 -34.13
N ILE A 251 -6.96 -3.27 -33.45
CA ILE A 251 -6.18 -2.15 -32.86
C ILE A 251 -5.04 -1.73 -33.80
N GLY A 252 -4.66 -2.57 -34.76
CA GLY A 252 -3.55 -2.31 -35.67
C GLY A 252 -2.19 -2.53 -35.01
N CYS A 253 -2.07 -3.54 -34.13
CA CYS A 253 -0.80 -3.83 -33.45
C CYS A 253 0.30 -4.25 -34.46
N ASP A 254 -0.05 -4.67 -35.69
CA ASP A 254 0.91 -5.10 -36.73
C ASP A 254 1.67 -3.92 -37.40
N ASN A 255 1.09 -2.71 -37.41
CA ASN A 255 1.80 -1.52 -37.92
C ASN A 255 2.97 -1.10 -37.00
N TYR A 256 3.04 -1.65 -35.79
CA TYR A 256 4.14 -1.40 -34.86
C TYR A 256 5.38 -2.25 -35.15
N THR A 257 5.23 -3.36 -35.90
CA THR A 257 6.35 -4.24 -36.28
C THR A 257 7.06 -3.81 -37.58
N ALA A 258 6.46 -2.91 -38.37
CA ALA A 258 6.90 -2.66 -39.75
C ALA A 258 8.13 -1.73 -39.88
N ASP A 259 8.46 -0.92 -38.86
CA ASP A 259 9.49 0.14 -38.97
C ASP A 259 10.76 -0.13 -38.16
N THR A 260 10.86 -1.28 -37.49
CA THR A 260 12.06 -1.69 -36.75
C THR A 260 12.40 -3.14 -37.05
N SER A 261 13.17 -3.38 -38.10
CA SER A 261 13.74 -4.70 -38.42
C SER A 261 14.80 -5.17 -37.41
N GLU A 262 14.95 -4.50 -36.26
CA GLU A 262 15.98 -4.76 -35.26
C GLU A 262 15.45 -4.93 -33.82
N LEU A 263 14.14 -4.85 -33.56
CA LEU A 263 13.63 -5.06 -32.20
C LEU A 263 12.46 -6.03 -32.21
N GLU A 264 12.79 -7.30 -31.95
CA GLU A 264 11.92 -8.31 -31.34
C GLU A 264 11.46 -7.88 -29.92
N ASP A 265 11.11 -6.62 -29.70
CA ASP A 265 10.65 -6.13 -28.41
C ASP A 265 9.18 -6.54 -28.22
N ASP A 266 9.01 -7.76 -27.70
CA ASP A 266 7.77 -8.31 -27.15
C ASP A 266 7.00 -7.30 -26.26
N GLU A 267 7.69 -6.31 -25.68
CA GLU A 267 7.12 -5.31 -24.76
C GLU A 267 6.08 -4.39 -25.42
N ALA A 268 6.27 -3.99 -26.69
CA ALA A 268 5.31 -3.14 -27.41
C ALA A 268 4.01 -3.90 -27.75
N VAL A 269 4.16 -5.17 -28.16
CA VAL A 269 3.04 -6.07 -28.46
C VAL A 269 2.28 -6.44 -27.19
N VAL A 270 2.99 -6.73 -26.09
CA VAL A 270 2.41 -6.98 -24.77
C VAL A 270 1.65 -5.75 -24.24
N SER A 271 2.16 -4.54 -24.48
CA SER A 271 1.50 -3.29 -24.11
C SER A 271 0.19 -3.07 -24.90
N CYS A 272 0.17 -3.40 -26.19
CA CYS A 272 -1.04 -3.34 -27.04
C CYS A 272 -2.14 -4.27 -26.51
N HIS A 273 -1.80 -5.52 -26.20
CA HIS A 273 -2.75 -6.51 -25.67
C HIS A 273 -3.21 -6.20 -24.24
N THR A 274 -2.32 -5.67 -23.40
CA THR A 274 -2.68 -5.20 -22.06
C THR A 274 -3.66 -4.04 -22.13
N GLY A 275 -3.46 -3.11 -23.07
CA GLY A 275 -4.42 -2.05 -23.37
C GLY A 275 -5.77 -2.61 -23.78
N ALA A 276 -5.79 -3.51 -24.76
CA ALA A 276 -7.02 -4.17 -25.19
C ALA A 276 -7.80 -4.83 -24.03
N PHE A 277 -7.10 -5.56 -23.15
CA PHE A 277 -7.70 -6.19 -21.98
C PHE A 277 -8.25 -5.19 -20.96
N LEU A 278 -7.48 -4.14 -20.67
CA LEU A 278 -7.90 -3.10 -19.73
C LEU A 278 -9.11 -2.32 -20.25
N TRP A 279 -9.19 -2.10 -21.57
CA TRP A 279 -10.31 -1.43 -22.23
C TRP A 279 -11.54 -2.34 -22.29
N TRP A 280 -11.35 -3.64 -22.48
CA TRP A 280 -12.44 -4.62 -22.39
C TRP A 280 -12.98 -4.75 -20.96
N SER A 281 -12.11 -4.80 -19.96
CA SER A 281 -12.49 -4.93 -18.54
C SER A 281 -12.93 -3.62 -17.90
N PHE A 282 -12.72 -2.49 -18.58
CA PHE A 282 -13.07 -1.14 -18.15
C PHE A 282 -14.49 -1.00 -17.57
N PRO A 283 -15.57 -1.53 -18.22
CA PRO A 283 -16.94 -1.43 -17.71
C PRO A 283 -17.09 -1.97 -16.29
N MET A 284 -16.44 -3.10 -16.00
CA MET A 284 -16.51 -3.77 -14.71
C MET A 284 -15.83 -2.92 -13.64
N TRP A 285 -14.66 -2.36 -13.94
CA TRP A 285 -13.95 -1.47 -13.01
C TRP A 285 -14.75 -0.21 -12.73
N ALA A 286 -15.24 0.47 -13.78
CA ALA A 286 -16.06 1.66 -13.64
C ALA A 286 -17.30 1.41 -12.75
N LEU A 287 -17.99 0.28 -12.97
CA LEU A 287 -19.13 -0.13 -12.15
C LEU A 287 -18.75 -0.40 -10.68
N LEU A 288 -17.68 -1.18 -10.44
CA LEU A 288 -17.20 -1.50 -9.09
C LEU A 288 -16.88 -0.22 -8.32
N PHE A 289 -16.19 0.73 -8.95
CA PHE A 289 -15.84 2.01 -8.33
C PHE A 289 -17.07 2.90 -8.14
N ALA A 290 -17.97 2.99 -9.12
CA ALA A 290 -19.21 3.75 -8.99
C ALA A 290 -20.07 3.21 -7.84
N LEU A 291 -20.17 1.88 -7.68
CA LEU A 291 -20.87 1.23 -6.56
C LEU A 291 -20.20 1.54 -5.22
N LEU A 292 -18.87 1.52 -5.17
CA LEU A 292 -18.12 1.82 -3.95
C LEU A 292 -18.24 3.29 -3.54
N PHE A 293 -18.15 4.23 -4.49
CA PHE A 293 -18.39 5.65 -4.25
C PHE A 293 -19.85 5.93 -3.89
N TYR A 294 -20.81 5.29 -4.57
CA TYR A 294 -22.22 5.37 -4.22
C TYR A 294 -22.46 4.82 -2.81
N TYR A 295 -21.84 3.69 -2.44
CA TYR A 295 -21.92 3.14 -1.09
C TYR A 295 -21.31 4.09 -0.05
N LEU A 296 -20.15 4.70 -0.33
CA LEU A 296 -19.54 5.72 0.53
C LEU A 296 -20.47 6.94 0.67
N ALA A 297 -21.01 7.48 -0.42
CA ALA A 297 -21.92 8.62 -0.42
C ALA A 297 -23.24 8.28 0.33
N LYS A 298 -23.84 7.13 0.04
CA LYS A 298 -25.07 6.66 0.68
C LYS A 298 -24.87 6.33 2.16
N THR A 299 -23.72 5.79 2.57
CA THR A 299 -23.44 5.58 4.00
C THR A 299 -23.19 6.89 4.74
N MET A 300 -22.69 7.92 4.04
CA MET A 300 -22.66 9.28 4.56
C MET A 300 -24.07 9.89 4.71
N GLU A 301 -25.02 9.50 3.86
CA GLU A 301 -26.38 10.06 3.80
C GLU A 301 -27.45 9.29 4.61
N ALA A 302 -27.53 7.96 4.51
CA ALA A 302 -28.61 7.10 5.05
C ALA A 302 -28.76 7.13 6.58
N ARG A 303 -27.88 7.84 7.29
CA ARG A 303 -27.89 7.96 8.76
C ARG A 303 -28.10 9.38 9.25
N ASP A 304 -28.73 10.22 8.43
CA ASP A 304 -29.16 11.59 8.75
C ASP A 304 -30.26 11.68 9.82
N ARG A 305 -30.71 10.54 10.38
CA ARG A 305 -31.70 10.46 11.47
C ARG A 305 -31.07 10.32 12.86
N GLY A 306 -29.73 10.34 12.99
CA GLY A 306 -29.01 10.18 14.27
C GLY A 306 -27.98 11.29 14.54
N SER A 307 -27.55 11.45 15.80
CA SER A 307 -26.71 12.58 16.26
C SER A 307 -25.46 12.84 15.39
N SER A 308 -25.18 14.13 15.15
CA SER A 308 -24.12 14.62 14.26
C SER A 308 -22.73 14.00 14.49
N LYS A 309 -22.37 13.72 15.75
CA LYS A 309 -21.06 13.15 16.13
C LYS A 309 -20.90 11.68 15.70
N THR A 310 -21.98 10.91 15.69
CA THR A 310 -21.96 9.50 15.30
C THR A 310 -21.78 9.35 13.78
N ARG A 311 -22.27 10.31 12.98
CA ARG A 311 -22.18 10.34 11.50
C ARG A 311 -20.74 10.37 10.99
N ALA A 312 -19.97 11.37 11.43
CA ALA A 312 -18.58 11.56 11.00
C ALA A 312 -17.67 10.40 11.42
N GLN A 313 -17.93 9.80 12.59
CA GLN A 313 -17.16 8.66 13.09
C GLN A 313 -17.29 7.42 12.20
N TRP A 314 -18.48 7.11 11.68
CA TRP A 314 -18.67 5.95 10.81
C TRP A 314 -18.11 6.15 9.40
N ALA A 315 -18.32 7.31 8.78
CA ALA A 315 -17.76 7.61 7.47
C ALA A 315 -16.22 7.53 7.49
N ILE A 316 -15.60 8.05 8.56
CA ILE A 316 -14.14 8.00 8.73
C ILE A 316 -13.66 6.57 9.03
N ARG A 317 -14.42 5.75 9.75
CA ARG A 317 -14.11 4.33 9.93
C ARG A 317 -14.13 3.57 8.61
N LEU A 318 -15.15 3.78 7.78
CA LEU A 318 -15.28 3.14 6.49
C LEU A 318 -14.11 3.56 5.58
N PHE A 319 -13.84 4.86 5.49
CA PHE A 319 -12.70 5.41 4.76
C PHE A 319 -11.36 4.81 5.20
N LEU A 320 -11.07 4.77 6.50
CA LEU A 320 -9.84 4.18 7.02
C LEU A 320 -9.77 2.67 6.77
N SER A 321 -10.90 1.96 6.87
CA SER A 321 -10.98 0.52 6.56
C SER A 321 -10.71 0.27 5.08
N SER A 322 -11.22 1.12 4.20
CA SER A 322 -10.93 1.09 2.77
C SER A 322 -9.45 1.29 2.51
N ILE A 323 -8.79 2.27 3.15
CA ILE A 323 -7.34 2.46 3.00
C ILE A 323 -6.58 1.20 3.42
N ILE A 324 -6.90 0.61 4.57
CA ILE A 324 -6.24 -0.61 5.06
C ILE A 324 -6.43 -1.76 4.06
N PHE A 325 -7.65 -1.93 3.54
CA PHE A 325 -7.95 -2.93 2.53
C PHE A 325 -7.12 -2.72 1.26
N PHE A 326 -7.08 -1.49 0.72
CA PHE A 326 -6.31 -1.20 -0.48
C PHE A 326 -4.80 -1.35 -0.27
N MET A 327 -4.26 -0.97 0.90
CA MET A 327 -2.86 -1.23 1.24
C MET A 327 -2.56 -2.73 1.29
N ALA A 328 -3.48 -3.55 1.82
CA ALA A 328 -3.32 -5.00 1.82
C ALA A 328 -3.35 -5.56 0.39
N VAL A 329 -4.24 -5.06 -0.48
CA VAL A 329 -4.28 -5.42 -1.90
C VAL A 329 -2.97 -5.03 -2.61
N THR A 330 -2.44 -3.82 -2.39
CA THR A 330 -1.16 -3.38 -2.96
C THR A 330 0.02 -4.24 -2.49
N TRP A 331 0.10 -4.56 -1.19
CA TRP A 331 1.15 -5.46 -0.66
C TRP A 331 1.13 -6.82 -1.33
N CYS A 332 -0.07 -7.38 -1.48
CA CYS A 332 -0.22 -8.71 -2.03
C CYS A 332 -0.01 -8.71 -3.56
N ALA A 333 -0.37 -7.64 -4.28
CA ALA A 333 -0.02 -7.44 -5.68
C ALA A 333 1.51 -7.37 -5.87
N ALA A 334 2.21 -6.62 -5.01
CA ALA A 334 3.67 -6.52 -5.03
C ALA A 334 4.37 -7.86 -4.74
N SER A 335 3.76 -8.70 -3.90
CA SER A 335 4.27 -10.05 -3.60
C SER A 335 4.15 -11.02 -4.78
N VAL A 336 3.24 -10.73 -5.72
CA VAL A 336 2.99 -11.52 -6.94
C VAL A 336 3.70 -10.93 -8.17
N ALA A 337 4.04 -9.64 -8.14
CA ALA A 337 4.68 -8.93 -9.26
C ALA A 337 6.00 -9.58 -9.72
N GLY A 338 6.70 -10.30 -8.83
CA GLY A 338 7.90 -11.07 -9.18
C GLY A 338 7.67 -12.24 -10.14
N ALA A 339 6.41 -12.64 -10.38
CA ALA A 339 6.03 -13.71 -11.30
C ALA A 339 5.71 -13.23 -12.72
N GLY A 340 6.07 -11.99 -13.08
CA GLY A 340 6.02 -11.50 -14.46
C GLY A 340 4.69 -10.93 -14.95
N LEU A 341 3.79 -10.50 -14.06
CA LEU A 341 2.47 -9.99 -14.44
C LEU A 341 2.41 -8.46 -14.42
N GLY A 342 2.41 -7.81 -15.59
CA GLY A 342 2.13 -6.36 -15.74
C GLY A 342 0.76 -5.94 -15.15
N VAL A 343 -0.15 -6.90 -15.00
CA VAL A 343 -1.43 -6.73 -14.29
C VAL A 343 -1.22 -6.38 -12.81
N ALA A 344 -0.23 -6.99 -12.13
CA ALA A 344 0.03 -6.71 -10.71
C ALA A 344 0.41 -5.23 -10.50
N ARG A 345 1.33 -4.70 -11.34
CA ARG A 345 1.67 -3.27 -11.33
C ARG A 345 0.45 -2.39 -11.61
N THR A 346 -0.41 -2.79 -12.54
CA THR A 346 -1.63 -2.04 -12.86
C THR A 346 -2.58 -1.96 -11.65
N VAL A 347 -2.79 -3.08 -10.97
CA VAL A 347 -3.59 -3.13 -9.73
C VAL A 347 -2.93 -2.28 -8.64
N GLU A 348 -1.62 -2.37 -8.44
CA GLU A 348 -0.90 -1.55 -7.46
C GLU A 348 -1.11 -0.05 -7.68
N PHE A 349 -0.89 0.43 -8.91
CA PHE A 349 -1.07 1.83 -9.27
C PHE A 349 -2.52 2.29 -9.11
N ALA A 350 -3.49 1.48 -9.57
CA ALA A 350 -4.91 1.80 -9.45
C ALA A 350 -5.33 1.93 -7.97
N MET A 351 -4.90 0.99 -7.11
CA MET A 351 -5.24 1.02 -5.68
C MET A 351 -4.56 2.19 -4.95
N LEU A 352 -3.30 2.50 -5.27
CA LEU A 352 -2.59 3.65 -4.71
C LEU A 352 -3.28 4.97 -5.12
N LEU A 353 -3.62 5.12 -6.39
CA LEU A 353 -4.35 6.31 -6.86
C LEU A 353 -5.71 6.42 -6.17
N PHE A 354 -6.43 5.31 -6.05
CA PHE A 354 -7.71 5.28 -5.35
C PHE A 354 -7.58 5.80 -3.91
N ILE A 355 -6.58 5.32 -3.15
CA ILE A 355 -6.30 5.82 -1.80
C ILE A 355 -6.10 7.33 -1.82
N VAL A 356 -5.28 7.86 -2.75
CA VAL A 356 -5.00 9.30 -2.85
C VAL A 356 -6.27 10.10 -3.16
N VAL A 357 -7.03 9.69 -4.18
CA VAL A 357 -8.24 10.38 -4.64
C VAL A 357 -9.32 10.36 -3.56
N THR A 358 -9.61 9.20 -2.97
CA THR A 358 -10.60 9.11 -1.89
C THR A 358 -10.17 9.91 -0.66
N THR A 359 -8.87 9.91 -0.33
CA THR A 359 -8.34 10.72 0.77
C THR A 359 -8.53 12.20 0.51
N ALA A 360 -8.25 12.66 -0.71
CA ALA A 360 -8.47 14.04 -1.12
C ALA A 360 -9.96 14.42 -1.08
N VAL A 361 -10.85 13.57 -1.63
CA VAL A 361 -12.30 13.81 -1.65
C VAL A 361 -12.87 13.86 -0.23
N VAL A 362 -12.60 12.85 0.60
CA VAL A 362 -13.08 12.79 1.99
C VAL A 362 -12.51 13.94 2.83
N GLY A 363 -11.21 14.22 2.68
CA GLY A 363 -10.55 15.31 3.39
C GLY A 363 -11.10 16.69 3.03
N ASN A 364 -11.41 16.94 1.76
CA ASN A 364 -11.98 18.20 1.29
C ASN A 364 -13.49 18.34 1.58
N THR A 365 -14.25 17.25 1.54
CA THR A 365 -15.71 17.27 1.81
C THR A 365 -16.03 17.35 3.30
N VAL A 366 -15.37 16.54 4.13
CA VAL A 366 -15.59 16.50 5.59
C VAL A 366 -14.78 17.58 6.31
N GLY A 367 -13.67 18.02 5.70
CA GLY A 367 -12.71 18.95 6.28
C GLY A 367 -11.62 18.23 7.07
N TRP A 368 -10.37 18.44 6.68
CA TRP A 368 -9.18 17.81 7.27
C TRP A 368 -9.09 17.92 8.80
N GLY A 369 -9.51 19.05 9.37
CA GLY A 369 -9.54 19.23 10.83
C GLY A 369 -10.54 18.30 11.54
N ARG A 370 -11.72 18.09 10.95
CA ARG A 370 -12.73 17.15 11.47
C ARG A 370 -12.31 15.71 11.25
N VAL A 371 -11.72 15.40 10.09
CA VAL A 371 -11.14 14.08 9.82
C VAL A 371 -10.07 13.75 10.86
N GLY A 372 -9.16 14.69 11.14
CA GLY A 372 -8.12 14.54 12.16
C GLY A 372 -8.69 14.35 13.57
N LYS A 373 -9.57 15.24 14.03
CA LYS A 373 -10.21 15.14 15.37
C LYS A 373 -11.02 13.86 15.53
N THR A 374 -11.69 13.42 14.47
CA THR A 374 -12.51 12.20 14.52
C THR A 374 -11.65 10.95 14.42
N ALA A 375 -10.61 10.95 13.58
CA ALA A 375 -9.59 9.91 13.57
C ALA A 375 -9.02 9.75 14.98
N GLN A 376 -8.69 10.85 15.66
CA GLN A 376 -8.23 10.86 17.06
C GLN A 376 -9.23 10.22 18.05
N SER A 377 -10.52 10.27 17.75
CA SER A 377 -11.55 9.64 18.59
C SER A 377 -11.68 8.12 18.37
N LEU A 378 -11.11 7.57 17.29
CA LEU A 378 -11.24 6.15 16.98
C LEU A 378 -10.43 5.28 17.95
N PRO A 379 -10.95 4.10 18.34
CA PRO A 379 -10.20 3.15 19.17
C PRO A 379 -8.84 2.78 18.56
N ILE A 380 -8.80 2.60 17.23
CA ILE A 380 -7.56 2.34 16.49
C ILE A 380 -6.56 3.47 16.67
N TYR A 381 -6.98 4.74 16.52
CA TYR A 381 -6.06 5.85 16.73
C TYR A 381 -5.65 5.97 18.19
N ARG A 382 -6.56 5.81 19.15
CA ARG A 382 -6.19 5.83 20.58
C ARG A 382 -5.18 4.74 20.91
N LYS A 383 -5.34 3.55 20.31
CA LYS A 383 -4.37 2.46 20.40
C LYS A 383 -3.04 2.83 19.73
N LEU A 384 -3.08 3.39 18.52
CA LEU A 384 -1.89 3.89 17.82
C LEU A 384 -1.18 5.03 18.60
N ALA A 385 -1.94 5.91 19.22
CA ALA A 385 -1.48 7.01 20.05
C ALA A 385 -0.92 6.52 21.38
N SER A 386 -1.43 5.40 21.91
CA SER A 386 -0.90 4.74 23.09
C SER A 386 0.42 4.02 22.84
N TYR A 387 0.80 3.79 21.57
CA TYR A 387 2.14 3.30 21.27
C TYR A 387 3.20 4.33 21.66
N SER A 388 4.30 3.82 22.23
CA SER A 388 5.49 4.62 22.58
C SER A 388 5.87 5.58 21.45
N GLU A 389 6.37 6.77 21.80
CA GLU A 389 6.78 7.80 20.84
C GLU A 389 7.68 7.30 19.70
N GLY A 390 8.43 6.21 19.92
CA GLY A 390 9.25 5.55 18.91
C GLY A 390 8.47 5.04 17.69
N PHE A 391 7.21 4.61 17.84
CA PHE A 391 6.35 4.14 16.75
C PHE A 391 5.94 5.29 15.82
N TRP A 392 5.51 6.42 16.39
CA TRP A 392 5.13 7.59 15.60
C TRP A 392 6.29 8.14 14.77
N ASP A 393 7.53 7.97 15.24
CA ASP A 393 8.69 8.33 14.43
C ASP A 393 8.86 7.44 13.19
N TYR A 394 8.43 6.18 13.20
CA TYR A 394 8.41 5.34 11.99
C TYR A 394 7.36 5.84 10.99
N VAL A 395 6.18 6.23 11.48
CA VAL A 395 5.12 6.81 10.65
C VAL A 395 5.58 8.14 10.03
N LYS A 396 6.14 9.04 10.85
CA LYS A 396 6.74 10.29 10.36
C LYS A 396 7.86 10.04 9.36
N ALA A 397 8.71 9.04 9.62
CA ALA A 397 9.81 8.68 8.75
C ALA A 397 9.36 8.11 7.42
N PHE A 398 8.29 7.30 7.41
CA PHE A 398 7.67 6.76 6.20
C PHE A 398 7.01 7.88 5.38
N ALA A 399 6.28 8.80 6.04
CA ALA A 399 5.72 9.98 5.38
C ALA A 399 6.81 10.87 4.78
N LEU A 400 7.91 11.07 5.53
CA LEU A 400 9.08 11.81 5.06
C LEU A 400 9.76 11.11 3.86
N TRP A 401 9.95 9.79 3.95
CA TRP A 401 10.56 8.94 2.92
C TRP A 401 9.75 8.89 1.63
N GLY A 402 8.42 8.74 1.71
CA GLY A 402 7.57 8.54 0.54
C GLY A 402 7.42 9.82 -0.29
N LEU A 403 6.97 10.91 0.33
CA LEU A 403 6.76 12.19 -0.38
C LEU A 403 7.31 13.39 0.39
N GLY A 404 7.57 13.28 1.69
CA GLY A 404 7.83 14.44 2.53
C GLY A 404 9.11 15.21 2.18
N TRP A 405 10.15 14.56 1.65
CA TRP A 405 11.37 15.26 1.20
C TRP A 405 11.11 16.29 0.11
N LEU A 406 10.12 16.06 -0.76
CA LEU A 406 9.70 17.01 -1.78
C LEU A 406 8.50 17.84 -1.30
N ALA A 407 7.52 17.20 -0.66
CA ALA A 407 6.27 17.84 -0.28
C ALA A 407 6.42 18.89 0.82
N ILE A 408 7.27 18.66 1.84
CA ILE A 408 7.42 19.62 2.95
C ILE A 408 8.08 20.92 2.46
N PRO A 409 9.25 20.90 1.78
CA PRO A 409 9.85 22.13 1.26
C PRO A 409 8.93 22.83 0.26
N THR A 410 8.29 22.07 -0.65
CA THR A 410 7.35 22.64 -1.63
C THR A 410 6.17 23.31 -0.94
N PHE A 411 5.58 22.68 0.08
CA PHE A 411 4.49 23.27 0.83
C PHE A 411 4.89 24.54 1.58
N LEU A 412 6.08 24.57 2.19
CA LEU A 412 6.59 25.76 2.87
C LEU A 412 6.89 26.89 1.87
N ALA A 413 7.47 26.57 0.71
CA ALA A 413 7.69 27.54 -0.37
C ALA A 413 6.37 28.10 -0.91
N LEU A 414 5.37 27.23 -1.14
CA LEU A 414 4.02 27.62 -1.53
C LEU A 414 3.35 28.47 -0.45
N SER A 415 3.47 28.12 0.82
CA SER A 415 2.97 28.94 1.93
C SER A 415 3.63 30.32 1.94
N ALA A 416 4.94 30.40 1.67
CA ALA A 416 5.63 31.68 1.54
C ALA A 416 5.13 32.50 0.33
N ALA A 417 4.94 31.85 -0.81
CA ALA A 417 4.38 32.47 -2.01
C ALA A 417 2.94 32.98 -1.76
N ASN A 418 2.08 32.20 -1.12
CA ASN A 418 0.73 32.63 -0.73
C ASN A 418 0.79 33.86 0.16
N GLN A 419 1.67 33.87 1.17
CA GLN A 419 1.77 35.02 2.07
C GLN A 419 2.30 36.27 1.34
N ALA A 420 3.23 36.10 0.39
CA ALA A 420 3.70 37.19 -0.46
C ALA A 420 2.57 37.72 -1.35
N ALA A 421 1.79 36.83 -1.99
CA ALA A 421 0.62 37.20 -2.78
C ALA A 421 -0.42 37.96 -1.94
N ARG A 422 -0.69 37.52 -0.70
CA ARG A 422 -1.58 38.20 0.25
C ARG A 422 -1.13 39.60 0.64
N LYS A 423 0.18 39.83 0.68
CA LYS A 423 0.76 41.16 0.95
C LYS A 423 0.73 42.06 -0.30
N ALA A 424 0.84 41.48 -1.49
CA ALA A 424 0.98 42.22 -2.74
C ALA A 424 -0.34 42.47 -3.50
N LEU A 425 -1.33 41.58 -3.39
CA LEU A 425 -2.53 41.57 -4.24
C LEU A 425 -3.80 41.88 -3.42
N PRO A 426 -4.55 42.96 -3.75
CA PRO A 426 -5.69 43.43 -2.95
C PRO A 426 -6.94 42.54 -3.04
N PHE A 427 -7.02 41.64 -4.02
CA PHE A 427 -8.16 40.73 -4.24
C PHE A 427 -7.99 39.36 -3.56
N THR A 428 -6.91 39.16 -2.82
CA THR A 428 -6.64 37.94 -2.04
C THR A 428 -7.08 38.12 -0.57
N LEU A 429 -6.84 37.12 0.29
CA LEU A 429 -7.03 37.27 1.73
C LEU A 429 -6.00 38.24 2.33
N PRO A 430 -6.35 38.97 3.40
CA PRO A 430 -5.35 39.75 4.13
C PRO A 430 -4.28 38.82 4.73
N PRO A 431 -3.04 39.32 4.94
CA PRO A 431 -1.98 38.56 5.59
C PRO A 431 -2.43 38.07 6.97
N ASP A 432 -2.36 36.76 7.21
CA ASP A 432 -2.82 36.11 8.45
C ASP A 432 -1.71 35.90 9.50
N ALA A 433 -0.48 36.30 9.19
CA ALA A 433 0.68 36.17 10.05
C ALA A 433 1.75 37.22 9.71
N PRO A 434 2.54 37.71 10.69
CA PRO A 434 3.58 38.71 10.46
C PRO A 434 4.77 38.18 9.66
N GLY A 435 5.01 36.86 9.66
CA GLY A 435 6.17 36.23 9.05
C GLY A 435 6.12 36.08 7.52
N LEU A 436 7.06 35.27 7.01
CA LEU A 436 7.13 34.86 5.61
C LEU A 436 6.11 33.79 5.25
N LEU A 437 5.69 32.97 6.21
CA LEU A 437 4.73 31.88 5.99
C LEU A 437 3.31 32.32 6.34
N THR A 438 2.31 31.72 5.71
CA THR A 438 0.92 31.80 6.18
C THR A 438 0.79 31.23 7.59
N ALA A 439 -0.27 31.57 8.31
CA ALA A 439 -0.51 31.04 9.66
C ALA A 439 -0.46 29.50 9.70
N HIS A 440 -1.01 28.84 8.67
CA HIS A 440 -0.97 27.38 8.55
C HIS A 440 0.45 26.86 8.30
N GLY A 441 1.23 27.53 7.45
CA GLY A 441 2.64 27.18 7.22
C GLY A 441 3.50 27.37 8.47
N ALA A 442 3.27 28.44 9.23
CA ALA A 442 3.93 28.71 10.50
C ALA A 442 3.58 27.63 11.55
N GLN A 443 2.32 27.21 11.63
CA GLN A 443 1.90 26.10 12.51
C GLN A 443 2.56 24.77 12.11
N LEU A 444 2.61 24.45 10.82
CA LEU A 444 3.31 23.25 10.35
C LEU A 444 4.79 23.32 10.70
N TRP A 445 5.45 24.44 10.45
CA TRP A 445 6.85 24.65 10.80
C TRP A 445 7.10 24.49 12.30
N ALA A 446 6.25 25.08 13.15
CA ALA A 446 6.33 24.91 14.60
C ALA A 446 6.20 23.43 15.01
N ARG A 447 5.26 22.68 14.42
CA ARG A 447 5.11 21.24 14.65
C ARG A 447 6.30 20.43 14.15
N LEU A 448 6.88 20.79 13.01
CA LEU A 448 8.08 20.13 12.48
C LEU A 448 9.28 20.34 13.41
N ARG A 449 9.40 21.50 14.06
CA ARG A 449 10.49 21.75 15.03
C ARG A 449 10.40 20.90 16.29
N THR A 450 9.23 20.39 16.66
CA THR A 450 9.09 19.49 17.83
C THR A 450 9.46 18.04 17.53
N TRP A 451 9.73 17.70 16.27
CA TRP A 451 10.08 16.33 15.90
C TRP A 451 11.47 15.96 16.38
N HIS A 452 11.61 14.69 16.78
CA HIS A 452 12.91 14.10 17.07
C HIS A 452 13.64 13.76 15.77
N TRP A 453 14.15 14.78 15.07
CA TRP A 453 14.72 14.67 13.72
C TRP A 453 15.79 13.59 13.57
N ALA A 454 16.68 13.42 14.56
CA ALA A 454 17.64 12.31 14.59
C ALA A 454 16.99 10.93 14.40
N SER A 455 15.87 10.71 15.09
CA SER A 455 15.14 9.44 15.10
C SER A 455 14.35 9.27 13.81
N VAL A 456 13.64 10.33 13.38
CA VAL A 456 12.86 10.33 12.14
C VAL A 456 13.76 10.06 10.92
N ILE A 457 14.86 10.81 10.77
CA ILE A 457 15.77 10.68 9.61
C ILE A 457 16.51 9.32 9.63
N SER A 458 16.90 8.82 10.81
CA SER A 458 17.50 7.48 10.93
C SER A 458 16.54 6.35 10.52
N LYS A 459 15.24 6.55 10.75
CA LYS A 459 14.18 5.63 10.31
C LYS A 459 13.83 5.84 8.83
N THR A 460 13.93 7.05 8.30
CA THR A 460 13.76 7.33 6.87
C THR A 460 14.84 6.64 6.05
N THR A 461 16.11 6.78 6.46
CA THR A 461 17.22 6.02 5.86
C THR A 461 17.03 4.51 6.00
N PHE A 462 16.28 4.03 7.00
CA PHE A 462 16.00 2.59 7.17
C PHE A 462 14.99 2.14 6.13
N TRP A 463 13.91 2.91 5.93
CA TRP A 463 12.95 2.66 4.85
C TRP A 463 13.60 2.68 3.48
N SER A 464 14.50 3.63 3.21
CA SER A 464 15.24 3.66 1.95
C SER A 464 16.14 2.43 1.75
N LEU A 465 16.89 2.03 2.78
CA LEU A 465 17.72 0.82 2.69
C LEU A 465 16.87 -0.43 2.51
N ALA A 466 15.77 -0.54 3.26
CA ALA A 466 14.84 -1.65 3.11
C ALA A 466 14.32 -1.71 1.67
N TYR A 467 13.82 -0.61 1.13
CA TYR A 467 13.35 -0.58 -0.26
C TYR A 467 14.44 -0.98 -1.26
N LEU A 468 15.63 -0.35 -1.23
CA LEU A 468 16.70 -0.63 -2.20
C LEU A 468 17.22 -2.07 -2.09
N ILE A 469 17.39 -2.58 -0.88
CA ILE A 469 17.85 -3.96 -0.69
C ILE A 469 16.76 -4.94 -1.14
N LEU A 470 15.51 -4.76 -0.68
CA LEU A 470 14.41 -5.68 -0.96
C LEU A 470 14.04 -5.66 -2.45
N GLN A 471 13.71 -4.48 -2.99
CA GLN A 471 13.09 -4.34 -4.30
C GLN A 471 14.10 -4.22 -5.44
N VAL A 472 15.25 -3.60 -5.21
CA VAL A 472 16.21 -3.35 -6.29
C VAL A 472 17.27 -4.44 -6.34
N ILE A 473 17.94 -4.72 -5.22
CA ILE A 473 19.06 -5.67 -5.21
C ILE A 473 18.56 -7.10 -5.22
N VAL A 474 17.76 -7.50 -4.23
CA VAL A 474 17.42 -8.91 -4.08
C VAL A 474 16.48 -9.42 -5.17
N MET A 475 15.43 -8.68 -5.53
CA MET A 475 14.54 -9.12 -6.61
C MET A 475 15.28 -9.35 -7.94
N GLN A 476 16.18 -8.44 -8.33
CA GLN A 476 16.94 -8.58 -9.58
C GLN A 476 17.93 -9.75 -9.53
N LEU A 477 18.68 -9.86 -8.44
CA LEU A 477 19.64 -10.96 -8.28
C LEU A 477 18.95 -12.32 -8.22
N VAL A 478 17.79 -12.41 -7.57
CA VAL A 478 17.01 -13.65 -7.50
C VAL A 478 16.54 -14.10 -8.87
N VAL A 479 16.06 -13.19 -9.72
CA VAL A 479 15.64 -13.53 -11.09
C VAL A 479 16.81 -14.02 -11.93
N VAL A 480 17.95 -13.30 -11.91
CA VAL A 480 19.17 -13.71 -12.62
C VAL A 480 19.67 -15.07 -12.12
N PHE A 481 19.66 -15.27 -10.81
CA PHE A 481 20.10 -16.51 -10.21
C PHE A 481 19.19 -17.68 -10.57
N PHE A 482 17.87 -17.49 -10.62
CA PHE A 482 16.95 -18.55 -11.05
C PHE A 482 17.07 -18.87 -12.54
N ALA A 483 17.28 -17.88 -13.39
CA ALA A 483 17.58 -18.12 -14.81
C ALA A 483 18.85 -18.96 -14.98
N PHE A 484 19.93 -18.59 -14.29
CA PHE A 484 21.16 -19.37 -14.24
C PHE A 484 20.93 -20.79 -13.72
N LEU A 485 20.16 -20.93 -12.64
CA LEU A 485 19.88 -22.23 -12.05
C LEU A 485 19.08 -23.12 -13.02
N ASN A 486 18.13 -22.56 -13.77
CA ASN A 486 17.35 -23.31 -14.74
C ASN A 486 18.22 -23.84 -15.88
N GLU A 487 19.12 -23.00 -16.40
CA GLU A 487 20.09 -23.40 -17.43
C GLU A 487 21.08 -24.46 -16.91
N ALA A 488 21.59 -24.28 -15.70
CA ALA A 488 22.54 -25.22 -15.10
C ALA A 488 21.91 -26.58 -14.74
N LEU A 489 20.58 -26.66 -14.60
CA LEU A 489 19.86 -27.87 -14.16
C LEU A 489 19.23 -28.68 -15.31
N SER A 490 19.30 -28.22 -16.55
CA SER A 490 18.65 -28.88 -17.69
C SER A 490 19.09 -30.33 -17.90
N ASP A 491 20.35 -30.63 -17.61
CA ASP A 491 20.96 -31.93 -17.95
C ASP A 491 20.91 -32.94 -16.78
N PHE A 492 20.34 -32.54 -15.64
CA PHE A 492 20.34 -33.34 -14.41
C PHE A 492 19.04 -34.14 -14.23
N HIS A 493 19.15 -35.31 -13.58
CA HIS A 493 18.01 -36.13 -13.19
C HIS A 493 17.12 -35.42 -12.15
N THR A 494 15.81 -35.69 -12.14
CA THR A 494 14.77 -34.90 -11.43
C THR A 494 15.03 -34.94 -9.93
N GLY A 495 15.47 -36.09 -9.42
CA GLY A 495 15.87 -36.24 -8.02
C GLY A 495 17.03 -35.31 -7.63
N VAL A 496 18.02 -35.14 -8.52
CA VAL A 496 19.15 -34.23 -8.31
C VAL A 496 18.70 -32.77 -8.41
N VAL A 497 17.85 -32.46 -9.40
CA VAL A 497 17.22 -31.13 -9.54
C VAL A 497 16.42 -30.78 -8.28
N CYS A 498 15.62 -31.70 -7.76
CA CYS A 498 14.86 -31.51 -6.51
C CYS A 498 15.79 -31.28 -5.31
N ALA A 499 16.89 -32.02 -5.20
CA ALA A 499 17.86 -31.85 -4.10
C ALA A 499 18.60 -30.52 -4.18
N ILE A 500 19.05 -30.12 -5.38
CA ILE A 500 19.70 -28.82 -5.60
C ILE A 500 18.71 -27.68 -5.33
N PHE A 501 17.49 -27.78 -5.89
CA PHE A 501 16.44 -26.79 -5.67
C PHE A 501 16.07 -26.69 -4.18
N ALA A 502 15.98 -27.82 -3.47
CA ALA A 502 15.72 -27.82 -2.04
C ALA A 502 16.83 -27.11 -1.25
N GLY A 503 18.10 -27.37 -1.57
CA GLY A 503 19.24 -26.69 -0.95
C GLY A 503 19.26 -25.19 -1.24
N VAL A 504 19.05 -24.81 -2.50
CA VAL A 504 18.98 -23.42 -2.94
C VAL A 504 17.80 -22.69 -2.31
N GLY A 505 16.60 -23.25 -2.41
CA GLY A 505 15.40 -22.67 -1.83
C GLY A 505 15.53 -22.53 -0.32
N LEU A 506 16.15 -23.49 0.38
CA LEU A 506 16.44 -23.37 1.81
C LEU A 506 17.36 -22.19 2.12
N LEU A 507 18.45 -22.01 1.35
CA LEU A 507 19.32 -20.83 1.48
C LEU A 507 18.55 -19.53 1.24
N MET A 508 17.64 -19.52 0.26
CA MET A 508 16.80 -18.36 -0.03
C MET A 508 15.85 -18.04 1.13
N PHE A 509 15.24 -19.05 1.75
CA PHE A 509 14.43 -18.83 2.96
C PHE A 509 15.25 -18.29 4.12
N MET A 510 16.51 -18.71 4.29
CA MET A 510 17.39 -18.16 5.34
C MET A 510 17.69 -16.67 5.17
N ILE A 511 17.43 -16.09 3.98
CA ILE A 511 17.63 -14.67 3.70
C ILE A 511 16.34 -13.92 4.08
N PRO A 512 16.39 -12.94 5.00
CA PRO A 512 15.21 -12.25 5.56
C PRO A 512 14.30 -11.53 4.56
N ILE A 513 14.80 -11.37 3.34
CA ILE A 513 14.30 -10.47 2.31
C ILE A 513 13.45 -11.24 1.30
N ILE A 514 13.72 -12.54 1.12
CA ILE A 514 13.12 -13.31 0.04
C ILE A 514 11.75 -13.83 0.50
N PRO A 515 10.64 -13.40 -0.14
CA PRO A 515 9.33 -13.95 0.17
C PRO A 515 9.24 -15.41 -0.29
N GLY A 516 8.49 -16.24 0.44
CA GLY A 516 8.38 -17.67 0.10
C GLY A 516 7.59 -17.97 -1.16
N VAL A 517 6.59 -17.14 -1.50
CA VAL A 517 5.71 -17.37 -2.65
C VAL A 517 6.49 -17.49 -3.97
N PRO A 518 7.42 -16.57 -4.31
CA PRO A 518 8.30 -16.75 -5.47
C PRO A 518 9.12 -18.04 -5.47
N VAL A 519 9.57 -18.52 -4.31
CA VAL A 519 10.29 -19.80 -4.21
C VAL A 519 9.36 -20.96 -4.55
N TYR A 520 8.10 -20.95 -4.11
CA TYR A 520 7.12 -21.98 -4.46
C TYR A 520 6.70 -21.91 -5.94
N ILE A 521 6.55 -20.71 -6.51
CA ILE A 521 6.29 -20.53 -7.95
C ILE A 521 7.47 -21.09 -8.76
N ALA A 522 8.71 -20.72 -8.41
CA ALA A 522 9.91 -21.26 -9.06
C ALA A 522 9.99 -22.79 -8.90
N CYS A 523 9.65 -23.33 -7.73
CA CYS A 523 9.57 -24.77 -7.49
C CYS A 523 8.58 -25.45 -8.44
N GLY A 524 7.43 -24.79 -8.67
CA GLY A 524 6.40 -25.22 -9.60
C GLY A 524 6.77 -25.11 -11.07
N ALA A 525 7.73 -24.25 -11.44
CA ALA A 525 8.25 -24.16 -12.80
C ALA A 525 9.40 -25.17 -13.04
N VAL A 526 10.39 -25.20 -12.14
CA VAL A 526 11.62 -25.97 -12.37
C VAL A 526 11.40 -27.49 -12.27
N ILE A 527 10.65 -27.97 -11.27
CA ILE A 527 10.50 -29.42 -11.05
C ILE A 527 9.62 -30.08 -12.11
N PRO A 528 8.44 -29.53 -12.50
CA PRO A 528 7.68 -30.08 -13.61
C PRO A 528 8.43 -30.05 -14.93
N ALA A 529 9.17 -28.97 -15.24
CA ALA A 529 10.01 -28.90 -16.44
C ALA A 529 11.05 -30.03 -16.50
N SER A 530 11.78 -30.25 -15.39
CA SER A 530 12.75 -31.34 -15.27
C SER A 530 12.10 -32.73 -15.39
N THR A 531 10.92 -32.91 -14.80
CA THR A 531 10.18 -34.19 -14.84
C THR A 531 9.74 -34.52 -16.27
N MET A 532 9.26 -33.53 -17.01
CA MET A 532 8.87 -33.69 -18.42
C MET A 532 10.09 -34.00 -19.31
N SER A 533 11.16 -33.22 -19.18
CA SER A 533 12.39 -33.37 -19.96
C SER A 533 13.03 -34.75 -19.81
N GLN A 534 12.98 -35.36 -18.63
CA GLN A 534 13.50 -36.72 -18.45
C GLN A 534 12.64 -37.83 -19.02
N ALA A 535 11.31 -37.71 -18.89
CA ALA A 535 10.42 -38.72 -19.40
C ALA A 535 10.36 -38.70 -20.93
N ASN A 536 10.53 -37.52 -21.52
CA ASN A 536 10.62 -37.35 -22.96
C ASN A 536 11.71 -36.32 -23.29
N PRO A 537 12.94 -36.77 -23.60
CA PRO A 537 14.06 -35.89 -23.98
C PRO A 537 13.76 -35.07 -25.24
N ASP A 538 12.92 -35.62 -26.12
CA ASP A 538 12.41 -34.94 -27.33
C ASP A 538 11.19 -34.06 -27.02
N TRP A 539 10.89 -33.77 -25.74
CA TRP A 539 9.99 -32.71 -25.36
C TRP A 539 10.60 -31.38 -25.81
N SER A 540 10.41 -31.06 -27.07
CA SER A 540 10.79 -29.80 -27.67
C SER A 540 9.76 -28.75 -27.33
N ASP A 541 10.17 -27.49 -27.44
CA ASP A 541 9.27 -26.33 -27.43
C ASP A 541 8.19 -26.37 -28.54
N ASP A 542 8.03 -27.48 -29.28
CA ASP A 542 7.07 -27.64 -30.39
C ASP A 542 5.70 -28.21 -29.99
N MET A 543 5.40 -28.38 -28.68
CA MET A 543 4.04 -28.73 -28.25
C MET A 543 3.05 -27.73 -28.84
N LYS A 544 2.09 -28.21 -29.65
CA LYS A 544 1.14 -27.38 -30.38
C LYS A 544 -0.03 -27.01 -29.47
N PRO A 545 -0.66 -25.85 -29.71
CA PRO A 545 -1.91 -25.51 -29.03
C PRO A 545 -2.96 -26.61 -29.24
N GLY A 546 -3.40 -27.24 -28.15
CA GLY A 546 -4.38 -28.34 -28.17
C GLY A 546 -3.82 -29.73 -27.87
N ASP A 547 -2.50 -29.90 -27.78
CA ASP A 547 -1.91 -31.17 -27.34
C ASP A 547 -2.25 -31.45 -25.86
N GLU A 548 -2.47 -32.73 -25.52
CA GLU A 548 -2.71 -33.13 -24.14
C GLU A 548 -1.47 -32.88 -23.27
N VAL A 549 -1.68 -32.29 -22.09
CA VAL A 549 -0.58 -32.08 -21.13
C VAL A 549 -0.06 -33.44 -20.66
N PRO A 550 1.26 -33.70 -20.77
CA PRO A 550 1.84 -34.96 -20.33
C PRO A 550 1.49 -35.27 -18.87
N LYS A 551 1.31 -36.55 -18.53
CA LYS A 551 1.01 -36.97 -17.14
C LYS A 551 2.15 -36.60 -16.19
N GLU A 552 3.35 -36.56 -16.73
CA GLU A 552 4.61 -36.25 -16.08
C GLU A 552 4.66 -34.81 -15.57
N PHE A 553 3.97 -33.87 -16.25
CA PHE A 553 3.76 -32.52 -15.75
C PHE A 553 3.03 -32.53 -14.39
N TRP A 554 1.91 -33.25 -14.32
CA TRP A 554 1.08 -33.32 -13.12
C TRP A 554 1.80 -34.05 -11.98
N VAL A 555 2.54 -35.12 -12.29
CA VAL A 555 3.39 -35.81 -11.33
C VAL A 555 4.49 -34.87 -10.81
N GLY A 556 5.15 -34.14 -11.70
CA GLY A 556 6.13 -33.12 -11.34
C GLY A 556 5.54 -32.04 -10.45
N LEU A 557 4.29 -31.63 -10.67
CA LEU A 557 3.61 -30.61 -9.88
C LEU A 557 3.28 -31.09 -8.45
N VAL A 558 2.89 -32.36 -8.31
CA VAL A 558 2.74 -33.00 -6.98
C VAL A 558 4.08 -33.05 -6.27
N TYR A 559 5.15 -33.45 -6.95
CA TYR A 559 6.50 -33.43 -6.36
C TYR A 559 6.93 -32.03 -5.95
N ALA A 560 6.72 -31.02 -6.79
CA ALA A 560 7.01 -29.62 -6.47
C ALA A 560 6.29 -29.16 -5.20
N THR A 561 5.03 -29.55 -5.05
CA THR A 561 4.22 -29.21 -3.86
C THR A 561 4.76 -29.87 -2.60
N LEU A 562 5.12 -31.15 -2.67
CA LEU A 562 5.68 -31.89 -1.53
C LEU A 562 7.08 -31.40 -1.16
N VAL A 563 7.93 -31.13 -2.15
CA VAL A 563 9.26 -30.55 -1.95
C VAL A 563 9.13 -29.16 -1.33
N GLY A 564 8.28 -28.29 -1.87
CA GLY A 564 8.01 -26.97 -1.31
C GLY A 564 7.53 -27.03 0.14
N PHE A 565 6.66 -27.98 0.48
CA PHE A 565 6.17 -28.19 1.85
C PHE A 565 7.29 -28.65 2.80
N ALA A 566 8.08 -29.66 2.41
CA ALA A 566 9.20 -30.14 3.20
C ALA A 566 10.26 -29.05 3.42
N LEU A 567 10.54 -28.31 2.35
CA LEU A 567 11.47 -27.18 2.34
C LEU A 567 11.00 -26.10 3.31
N LYS A 568 9.72 -25.74 3.29
CA LYS A 568 9.13 -24.78 4.23
C LYS A 568 9.27 -25.22 5.69
N LEU A 569 8.91 -26.46 6.02
CA LEU A 569 9.04 -26.94 7.40
C LEU A 569 10.50 -26.97 7.86
N THR A 570 11.41 -27.34 6.96
CA THR A 570 12.86 -27.31 7.24
C THR A 570 13.34 -25.88 7.47
N ALA A 571 12.93 -24.93 6.63
CA ALA A 571 13.25 -23.52 6.78
C ALA A 571 12.78 -22.96 8.12
N VAL A 572 11.53 -23.24 8.52
CA VAL A 572 10.99 -22.82 9.83
C VAL A 572 11.85 -23.37 10.98
N ALA A 573 12.28 -24.63 10.90
CA ALA A 573 13.12 -25.23 11.94
C ALA A 573 14.49 -24.56 12.05
N LEU A 574 15.15 -24.34 10.91
CA LEU A 574 16.47 -23.70 10.90
C LEU A 574 16.39 -22.21 11.28
N GLU A 575 15.42 -21.47 10.77
CA GLU A 575 15.18 -20.06 11.12
C GLU A 575 14.90 -19.91 12.61
N GLN A 576 14.07 -20.78 13.19
CA GLN A 576 13.74 -20.73 14.60
C GLN A 576 14.96 -21.06 15.48
N GLU A 577 15.68 -22.15 15.19
CA GLU A 577 16.73 -22.67 16.07
C GLU A 577 18.11 -22.04 15.83
N LEU A 578 18.53 -21.88 14.56
CA LEU A 578 19.85 -21.36 14.22
C LEU A 578 19.92 -19.84 14.28
N ILE A 579 18.86 -19.16 13.84
CA ILE A 579 18.84 -17.70 13.76
C ILE A 579 18.07 -17.11 14.95
N GLY A 580 16.81 -17.49 15.10
CA GLY A 580 15.89 -16.90 16.08
C GLY A 580 16.34 -17.04 17.52
N ARG A 581 16.71 -18.25 17.95
CA ARG A 581 17.22 -18.45 19.32
C ARG A 581 18.50 -17.67 19.60
N GLN A 582 19.40 -17.57 18.62
CA GLN A 582 20.63 -16.79 18.77
C GLN A 582 20.32 -15.29 18.83
N PHE A 583 19.45 -14.81 17.95
CA PHE A 583 18.99 -13.42 17.92
C PHE A 583 18.24 -13.02 19.20
N GLY A 584 17.56 -13.97 19.84
CA GLY A 584 16.93 -13.80 21.15
C GLY A 584 17.89 -13.51 22.30
N ASN A 585 19.21 -13.65 22.09
CA ASN A 585 20.23 -13.29 23.07
C ASN A 585 20.74 -11.84 22.90
N TYR A 586 20.44 -11.19 21.77
CA TYR A 586 20.90 -9.81 21.50
C TYR A 586 19.84 -8.78 21.88
N VAL A 587 20.17 -7.93 22.85
CA VAL A 587 19.29 -6.84 23.33
C VAL A 587 18.85 -5.92 22.20
N ALA A 588 19.74 -5.61 21.26
CA ALA A 588 19.43 -4.75 20.12
C ALA A 588 18.34 -5.37 19.22
N VAL A 589 18.35 -6.69 19.02
CA VAL A 589 17.39 -7.40 18.15
C VAL A 589 16.03 -7.54 18.85
N ARG A 590 16.04 -7.94 20.12
CA ARG A 590 14.84 -8.00 20.97
C ARG A 590 14.16 -6.64 21.11
N SER A 591 14.95 -5.57 21.27
CA SER A 591 14.47 -4.19 21.30
C SER A 591 13.84 -3.77 19.96
N PHE A 592 14.48 -4.14 18.85
CA PHE A 592 13.97 -3.85 17.50
C PHE A 592 12.61 -4.52 17.23
N ILE A 593 12.45 -5.78 17.63
CA ILE A 593 11.19 -6.53 17.49
C ILE A 593 10.16 -6.12 18.54
N ARG A 594 10.58 -5.35 19.56
CA ARG A 594 9.75 -4.87 20.67
C ARG A 594 9.06 -6.03 21.39
N ILE A 595 9.85 -7.00 21.85
CA ILE A 595 9.34 -8.20 22.55
C ILE A 595 8.41 -7.88 23.75
N ASN A 596 8.53 -6.67 24.31
CA ASN A 596 7.74 -6.17 25.44
C ASN A 596 6.48 -5.40 25.03
N SER A 597 6.15 -5.29 23.74
CA SER A 597 4.87 -4.71 23.32
C SER A 597 3.71 -5.65 23.67
N LEU A 598 2.53 -5.08 23.91
CA LEU A 598 1.32 -5.87 24.17
C LEU A 598 1.01 -6.82 23.02
N GLU A 599 1.28 -6.41 21.78
CA GLU A 599 1.06 -7.20 20.58
C GLU A 599 1.99 -8.40 20.52
N MET A 600 3.27 -8.21 20.85
CA MET A 600 4.24 -9.30 20.82
C MET A 600 4.05 -10.27 21.99
N ARG A 601 3.68 -9.76 23.18
CA ARG A 601 3.28 -10.59 24.32
C ARG A 601 2.00 -11.38 24.01
N ALA A 602 1.02 -10.76 23.36
CA ALA A 602 -0.19 -11.45 22.88
C ALA A 602 0.15 -12.53 21.83
N THR A 603 1.03 -12.22 20.88
CA THR A 603 1.54 -13.17 19.88
C THR A 603 2.20 -14.37 20.56
N ARG A 604 3.10 -14.12 21.52
CA ARG A 604 3.73 -15.17 22.33
C ARG A 604 2.70 -16.04 23.06
N ARG A 605 1.67 -15.43 23.66
CA ARG A 605 0.58 -16.16 24.34
C ARG A 605 -0.20 -17.07 23.40
N ILE A 606 -0.54 -16.59 22.19
CA ILE A 606 -1.25 -17.39 21.18
C ILE A 606 -0.39 -18.59 20.75
N LEU A 607 0.88 -18.32 20.40
CA LEU A 607 1.77 -19.34 19.88
C LEU A 607 2.21 -20.38 20.93
N ARG A 608 2.24 -20.02 22.22
CA ARG A 608 2.53 -20.96 23.33
C ARG A 608 1.45 -22.00 23.57
N ARG A 609 0.19 -21.77 23.14
CA ARG A 609 -0.90 -22.73 23.36
C ARG A 609 -0.59 -24.05 22.64
N PRO A 610 -0.71 -25.22 23.27
CA PRO A 610 -0.45 -26.50 22.61
C PRO A 610 -1.51 -26.79 21.52
N GLY A 611 -1.11 -27.60 20.53
CA GLY A 611 -1.96 -28.07 19.44
C GLY A 611 -2.06 -27.12 18.23
N ILE A 612 -2.88 -27.52 17.26
CA ILE A 612 -3.24 -26.73 16.08
C ILE A 612 -4.47 -25.91 16.44
N ASN A 613 -4.31 -24.60 16.55
CA ASN A 613 -5.44 -23.68 16.75
C ASN A 613 -5.44 -22.62 15.66
N THR A 614 -6.63 -22.15 15.29
CA THR A 614 -6.81 -21.21 14.17
C THR A 614 -5.99 -19.93 14.32
N ALA A 615 -5.88 -19.39 15.54
CA ALA A 615 -5.09 -18.20 15.82
C ALA A 615 -3.58 -18.43 15.61
N LYS A 616 -3.05 -19.57 16.05
CA LYS A 616 -1.65 -19.97 15.84
C LYS A 616 -1.38 -20.17 14.36
N CYS A 617 -2.23 -20.93 13.67
CA CYS A 617 -2.07 -21.20 12.24
C CYS A 617 -2.15 -19.91 11.42
N ALA A 618 -3.08 -19.01 11.73
CA ALA A 618 -3.17 -17.71 11.07
C ALA A 618 -1.86 -16.92 11.21
N ILE A 619 -1.25 -16.89 12.40
CA ILE A 619 0.03 -16.19 12.60
C ILE A 619 1.17 -16.87 11.81
N LEU A 620 1.29 -18.20 11.89
CA LEU A 620 2.39 -18.94 11.28
C LEU A 620 2.31 -19.04 9.75
N VAL A 621 1.10 -18.99 9.19
CA VAL A 621 0.85 -19.05 7.74
C VAL A 621 0.70 -17.65 7.13
N GLY A 622 0.06 -16.72 7.86
CA GLY A 622 -0.21 -15.37 7.38
C GLY A 622 0.95 -14.40 7.60
N GLY A 623 1.82 -14.66 8.56
CA GLY A 623 3.02 -13.86 8.77
C GLY A 623 4.04 -14.03 7.63
N PRO A 624 4.90 -13.03 7.38
CA PRO A 624 5.99 -13.18 6.43
C PRO A 624 6.94 -14.28 6.91
N ASP A 625 7.38 -15.14 5.99
CA ASP A 625 8.02 -16.42 6.27
C ASP A 625 9.20 -16.33 7.25
N TRP A 626 10.31 -15.70 6.84
CA TRP A 626 11.50 -15.58 7.67
C TRP A 626 11.25 -14.80 8.98
N PRO A 627 10.63 -13.59 8.97
CA PRO A 627 10.44 -12.86 10.22
C PRO A 627 9.57 -13.61 11.22
N THR A 628 8.60 -14.40 10.76
CA THR A 628 7.72 -15.17 11.64
C THR A 628 8.49 -16.28 12.34
N SER A 629 9.19 -17.14 11.61
CA SER A 629 9.98 -18.24 12.19
C SER A 629 11.14 -17.75 13.06
N VAL A 630 11.84 -16.70 12.65
CA VAL A 630 12.90 -16.11 13.49
C VAL A 630 12.31 -15.54 14.77
N THR A 631 11.14 -14.88 14.70
CA THR A 631 10.44 -14.38 15.88
C THR A 631 10.01 -15.50 16.81
N THR A 632 9.57 -16.66 16.31
CA THR A 632 9.25 -17.80 17.20
C THR A 632 10.48 -18.28 17.98
N GLY A 633 11.66 -18.23 17.36
CA GLY A 633 12.95 -18.53 18.02
C GLY A 633 13.34 -17.48 19.05
N ILE A 634 13.20 -16.19 18.72
CA ILE A 634 13.45 -15.08 19.64
C ILE A 634 12.53 -15.16 20.87
N LEU A 635 11.29 -15.58 20.65
CA LEU A 635 10.31 -15.80 21.72
C LEU A 635 10.53 -17.10 22.50
N LYS A 636 11.51 -17.93 22.10
CA LYS A 636 11.88 -19.23 22.68
C LYS A 636 10.71 -20.22 22.73
N LEU A 637 9.98 -20.34 21.61
CA LEU A 637 8.83 -21.23 21.49
C LEU A 637 9.25 -22.67 21.17
N ASN A 638 8.34 -23.63 21.43
CA ASN A 638 8.59 -25.04 21.13
C ASN A 638 8.56 -25.30 19.62
N LEU A 639 9.63 -25.87 19.07
CA LEU A 639 9.79 -26.11 17.64
C LEU A 639 8.68 -26.99 17.04
N LEU A 640 8.38 -28.15 17.65
CA LEU A 640 7.36 -29.06 17.13
C LEU A 640 5.99 -28.41 17.05
N GLN A 641 5.64 -27.58 18.05
CA GLN A 641 4.39 -26.83 18.04
C GLN A 641 4.32 -25.77 16.94
N MET A 642 5.46 -25.18 16.56
CA MET A 642 5.52 -24.22 15.45
C MET A 642 5.45 -24.94 14.10
N LEU A 643 6.20 -26.03 13.92
CA LEU A 643 6.11 -26.86 12.71
C LEU A 643 4.69 -27.37 12.48
N LEU A 644 4.06 -27.92 13.53
CA LEU A 644 2.69 -28.41 13.47
C LEU A 644 1.69 -27.29 13.14
N GLY A 645 1.88 -26.10 13.73
CA GLY A 645 1.05 -24.94 13.46
C GLY A 645 1.23 -24.37 12.05
N THR A 646 2.36 -24.60 11.39
CA THR A 646 2.64 -24.21 9.99
C THR A 646 2.07 -25.19 8.97
N THR A 647 1.75 -26.43 9.35
CA THR A 647 1.23 -27.45 8.41
C THR A 647 0.06 -27.01 7.51
N PRO A 648 -0.87 -26.12 7.93
CA PRO A 648 -1.94 -25.63 7.05
C PRO A 648 -1.47 -24.71 5.91
N ILE A 649 -0.16 -24.49 5.72
CA ILE A 649 0.40 -23.77 4.57
C ILE A 649 0.32 -24.56 3.26
N LEU A 650 0.12 -25.87 3.31
CA LEU A 650 0.12 -26.74 2.13
C LEU A 650 -0.78 -26.26 0.97
N PRO A 651 -2.04 -25.79 1.19
CA PRO A 651 -2.87 -25.27 0.10
C PRO A 651 -2.30 -24.02 -0.58
N LEU A 652 -1.61 -23.16 0.17
CA LEU A 652 -0.93 -21.99 -0.39
C LEU A 652 0.26 -22.42 -1.26
N ILE A 653 1.04 -23.39 -0.80
CA ILE A 653 2.17 -23.94 -1.56
C ILE A 653 1.65 -24.61 -2.84
N ALA A 654 0.62 -25.45 -2.74
CA ALA A 654 0.01 -26.13 -3.88
C ALA A 654 -0.53 -25.15 -4.94
N ALA A 655 -1.17 -24.07 -4.50
CA ALA A 655 -1.62 -23.03 -5.43
C ALA A 655 -0.41 -22.29 -6.03
N SER A 656 0.62 -21.96 -5.25
CA SER A 656 1.80 -21.25 -5.77
C SER A 656 2.62 -22.10 -6.75
N THR A 657 2.81 -23.39 -6.47
CA THR A 657 3.48 -24.32 -7.39
C THR A 657 2.64 -24.53 -8.65
N ALA A 658 1.31 -24.63 -8.53
CA ALA A 658 0.43 -24.73 -9.68
C ALA A 658 0.51 -23.47 -10.55
N ALA A 659 0.59 -22.27 -9.96
CA ALA A 659 0.82 -21.05 -10.73
C ALA A 659 2.12 -21.12 -11.53
N GLY A 660 3.23 -21.55 -10.91
CA GLY A 660 4.52 -21.73 -11.62
C GLY A 660 4.50 -22.79 -12.71
N GLY A 661 3.85 -23.93 -12.48
CA GLY A 661 3.74 -24.98 -13.49
C GLY A 661 2.91 -24.53 -14.70
N MET A 662 1.83 -23.78 -14.46
CA MET A 662 0.98 -23.27 -15.53
C MET A 662 1.67 -22.15 -16.34
N GLN A 663 2.65 -21.45 -15.78
CA GLN A 663 3.48 -20.51 -16.54
C GLN A 663 4.30 -21.20 -17.62
N LEU A 664 4.78 -22.44 -17.39
CA LEU A 664 5.46 -23.22 -18.43
C LEU A 664 4.55 -23.51 -19.63
N LEU A 665 3.25 -23.65 -19.36
CA LEU A 665 2.24 -23.96 -20.37
C LEU A 665 1.64 -22.70 -21.02
N LYS A 666 2.07 -21.49 -20.60
CA LYS A 666 1.52 -20.23 -21.11
C LYS A 666 1.72 -20.05 -22.61
N THR A 667 2.87 -20.46 -23.15
CA THR A 667 3.15 -20.40 -24.59
C THR A 667 2.33 -21.42 -25.39
N LYS A 668 1.64 -22.34 -24.71
CA LYS A 668 0.93 -23.48 -25.30
C LYS A 668 -0.59 -23.28 -25.39
N GLY A 669 -1.15 -22.25 -24.76
CA GLY A 669 -2.56 -21.89 -24.93
C GLY A 669 -3.11 -20.88 -23.93
N ASP A 670 -4.08 -20.08 -24.37
CA ASP A 670 -4.71 -19.01 -23.59
C ASP A 670 -5.41 -19.51 -22.30
N LEU A 671 -5.82 -20.78 -22.28
CA LEU A 671 -6.39 -21.44 -21.09
C LEU A 671 -5.37 -21.48 -19.94
N TYR A 672 -4.12 -21.85 -20.20
CA TYR A 672 -3.10 -21.98 -19.16
C TYR A 672 -2.64 -20.63 -18.63
N ASP A 673 -2.63 -19.58 -19.47
CA ASP A 673 -2.42 -18.21 -18.99
C ASP A 673 -3.54 -17.80 -18.03
N SER A 674 -4.80 -18.11 -18.37
CA SER A 674 -5.95 -17.84 -17.50
C SER A 674 -5.90 -18.61 -16.18
N ILE A 675 -5.56 -19.91 -16.22
CA ILE A 675 -5.38 -20.73 -15.03
C ILE A 675 -4.25 -20.17 -14.17
N THR A 676 -3.14 -19.76 -14.77
CA THR A 676 -2.03 -19.10 -14.06
C THR A 676 -2.53 -17.89 -13.28
N VAL A 677 -3.31 -17.01 -13.92
CA VAL A 677 -3.89 -15.82 -13.27
C VAL A 677 -4.83 -16.20 -12.13
N ILE A 678 -5.73 -17.17 -12.35
CA ILE A 678 -6.71 -17.60 -11.33
C ILE A 678 -6.00 -18.21 -10.11
N VAL A 679 -5.07 -19.14 -10.33
CA VAL A 679 -4.37 -19.85 -9.26
C VAL A 679 -3.44 -18.89 -8.50
N THR A 680 -2.82 -17.95 -9.20
CA THR A 680 -2.06 -16.85 -8.58
C THR A 680 -2.98 -15.99 -7.69
N PHE A 681 -4.18 -15.63 -8.18
CA PHE A 681 -5.16 -14.88 -7.41
C PHE A 681 -5.68 -15.63 -6.18
N LEU A 682 -5.87 -16.95 -6.27
CA LEU A 682 -6.25 -17.78 -5.13
C LEU A 682 -5.14 -17.84 -4.08
N SER A 683 -3.88 -17.96 -4.50
CA SER A 683 -2.71 -17.89 -3.61
C SER A 683 -2.66 -16.54 -2.88
N PHE A 684 -2.89 -15.46 -3.63
CA PHE A 684 -3.01 -14.10 -3.10
C PHE A 684 -4.12 -13.98 -2.04
N LEU A 685 -5.31 -14.52 -2.33
CA LEU A 685 -6.47 -14.40 -1.45
C LEU A 685 -6.23 -15.19 -0.15
N ALA A 686 -5.64 -16.38 -0.25
CA ALA A 686 -5.29 -17.21 0.89
C ALA A 686 -4.28 -16.51 1.82
N GLN A 687 -3.20 -15.94 1.25
CA GLN A 687 -2.20 -15.20 2.03
C GLN A 687 -2.81 -13.98 2.73
N THR A 688 -3.63 -13.20 1.99
CA THR A 688 -4.30 -12.01 2.52
C THR A 688 -5.24 -12.36 3.67
N ALA A 689 -6.09 -13.37 3.47
CA ALA A 689 -7.05 -13.81 4.48
C ALA A 689 -6.34 -14.29 5.76
N SER A 690 -5.27 -15.08 5.61
CA SER A 690 -4.48 -15.56 6.74
C SER A 690 -3.82 -14.41 7.51
N THR A 691 -3.26 -13.42 6.81
CA THR A 691 -2.65 -12.23 7.41
C THR A 691 -3.67 -11.42 8.21
N LEU A 692 -4.86 -11.18 7.64
CA LEU A 692 -5.93 -10.44 8.32
C LEU A 692 -6.44 -11.20 9.56
N LEU A 693 -6.57 -12.52 9.47
CA LEU A 693 -6.93 -13.36 10.62
C LEU A 693 -5.86 -13.29 11.71
N ALA A 694 -4.58 -13.31 11.35
CA ALA A 694 -3.48 -13.17 12.31
C ALA A 694 -3.57 -11.85 13.06
N MET A 695 -3.73 -10.74 12.33
CA MET A 695 -3.88 -9.40 12.92
C MET A 695 -5.10 -9.33 13.85
N TYR A 696 -6.25 -9.88 13.41
CA TYR A 696 -7.47 -9.96 14.22
C TYR A 696 -7.24 -10.71 15.54
N PHE A 697 -6.61 -11.89 15.50
CA PHE A 697 -6.38 -12.69 16.71
C PHE A 697 -5.35 -12.06 17.65
N ILE A 698 -4.29 -11.45 17.12
CA ILE A 698 -3.31 -10.69 17.92
C ILE A 698 -4.01 -9.52 18.59
N GLU A 699 -4.81 -8.74 17.86
CA GLU A 699 -5.54 -7.60 18.41
C GLU A 699 -6.53 -8.02 19.49
N ARG A 700 -7.35 -9.04 19.20
CA ARG A 700 -8.32 -9.58 20.17
C ARG A 700 -7.63 -10.04 21.44
N THR A 701 -6.52 -10.77 21.32
CA THR A 701 -5.76 -11.27 22.48
C THR A 701 -5.08 -10.13 23.24
N SER A 702 -4.49 -9.15 22.55
CA SER A 702 -3.88 -7.98 23.18
C SER A 702 -4.87 -7.17 24.01
N THR A 703 -6.12 -7.08 23.55
CA THR A 703 -7.18 -6.33 24.23
C THR A 703 -7.78 -7.13 25.37
N GLN A 704 -8.08 -8.42 25.14
CA GLN A 704 -8.70 -9.29 26.13
C GLN A 704 -7.79 -9.52 27.36
N TYR A 705 -6.48 -9.64 27.14
CA TYR A 705 -5.50 -9.91 28.20
C TYR A 705 -4.61 -8.70 28.50
N ALA A 706 -5.02 -7.48 28.16
CA ALA A 706 -4.19 -6.28 28.27
C ALA A 706 -3.56 -6.10 29.66
N ALA A 707 -4.36 -6.30 30.73
CA ALA A 707 -3.89 -6.17 32.11
C ALA A 707 -2.86 -7.25 32.49
N GLU A 708 -3.13 -8.51 32.16
CA GLU A 708 -2.19 -9.62 32.39
C GLU A 708 -0.88 -9.41 31.62
N LEU A 709 -0.98 -9.03 30.34
CA LEU A 709 0.17 -8.82 29.47
C LEU A 709 0.98 -7.59 29.89
N ALA A 710 0.35 -6.54 30.42
CA ALA A 710 1.04 -5.35 30.93
C ALA A 710 1.78 -5.60 32.25
N ALA A 711 1.29 -6.56 33.05
CA ALA A 711 1.89 -6.92 34.34
C ALA A 711 3.23 -7.68 34.21
N GLU A 712 3.55 -8.22 33.02
CA GLU A 712 4.85 -8.85 32.79
C GLU A 712 5.98 -7.79 32.92
N PRO A 713 7.00 -8.02 33.76
CA PRO A 713 8.06 -7.04 34.02
C PRO A 713 8.79 -6.69 32.72
N PRO A 714 9.08 -5.39 32.47
CA PRO A 714 9.81 -4.98 31.28
C PRO A 714 11.29 -5.39 31.38
N ASP A 715 11.85 -5.90 30.29
CA ASP A 715 13.27 -6.24 30.22
C ASP A 715 14.17 -4.99 30.21
N GLU A 716 15.46 -5.15 30.54
CA GLU A 716 16.53 -4.13 30.64
C GLU A 716 16.67 -3.20 29.40
N GLU A 717 16.07 -3.57 28.27
CA GLU A 717 16.21 -2.90 26.97
C GLU A 717 15.51 -1.56 26.87
N ALA A 718 14.45 -1.36 27.65
CA ALA A 718 13.71 -0.09 27.67
C ALA A 718 14.63 1.07 28.05
N ALA A 719 15.65 0.80 28.88
CA ALA A 719 16.65 1.79 29.29
C ALA A 719 17.59 2.17 28.14
N PHE A 720 18.06 1.21 27.33
CA PHE A 720 18.98 1.48 26.22
C PHE A 720 18.30 2.28 25.10
N SER A 721 17.09 1.88 24.68
CA SER A 721 16.35 2.60 23.64
C SER A 721 16.04 4.04 24.05
N LYS A 722 15.72 4.25 25.33
CA LYS A 722 15.50 5.59 25.90
C LYS A 722 16.79 6.42 25.87
N ALA A 723 17.90 5.88 26.36
CA ALA A 723 19.18 6.58 26.36
C ALA A 723 19.68 6.94 24.94
N GLN A 724 19.45 6.07 23.95
CA GLN A 724 19.80 6.38 22.57
C GLN A 724 18.96 7.53 22.01
N ARG A 725 17.66 7.57 22.31
CA ARG A 725 16.76 8.66 21.92
C ARG A 725 17.23 9.97 22.56
N ASP A 726 17.37 9.98 23.88
CA ASP A 726 17.72 11.18 24.64
C ASP A 726 19.11 11.71 24.26
N GLY A 727 20.10 10.82 24.10
CA GLY A 727 21.47 11.17 23.73
C GLY A 727 21.65 11.68 22.29
N THR A 728 20.70 11.39 21.39
CA THR A 728 20.75 11.83 19.98
C THR A 728 19.79 12.98 19.67
N ASN A 729 19.07 13.49 20.67
CA ASN A 729 18.14 14.59 20.46
C ASN A 729 18.87 15.85 19.98
N TRP A 730 18.52 16.38 18.81
CA TRP A 730 19.21 17.54 18.22
C TRP A 730 19.08 18.83 19.01
N SER A 731 18.06 18.92 19.86
CA SER A 731 17.82 20.03 20.79
C SER A 731 18.68 19.94 22.05
N SER A 732 19.26 18.77 22.33
CA SER A 732 20.14 18.60 23.50
C SER A 732 21.50 19.26 23.27
N ALA A 733 21.98 19.96 24.30
CA ALA A 733 23.27 20.63 24.25
C ALA A 733 24.40 19.62 23.98
N GLY A 734 25.31 19.96 23.07
CA GLY A 734 26.49 19.15 22.78
C GLY A 734 26.33 18.10 21.67
N VAL A 735 25.24 18.10 20.90
CA VAL A 735 25.21 17.36 19.61
C VAL A 735 25.90 18.20 18.53
N PRO A 736 27.07 17.79 18.00
CA PRO A 736 27.80 18.56 16.99
C PRO A 736 26.99 18.67 15.68
N LEU A 737 27.40 19.59 14.79
CA LEU A 737 26.73 19.80 13.50
C LEU A 737 27.01 18.63 12.53
N TRP A 738 28.22 18.06 12.56
CA TRP A 738 28.64 17.06 11.59
C TRP A 738 27.74 15.81 11.55
N PRO A 739 27.28 15.17 12.67
CA PRO A 739 26.41 14.00 12.59
C PRO A 739 25.03 14.35 12.04
N LYS A 740 24.56 15.59 12.27
CA LYS A 740 23.30 16.09 11.71
C LYS A 740 23.40 16.16 10.19
N VAL A 741 24.46 16.77 9.67
CA VAL A 741 24.73 16.85 8.22
C VAL A 741 24.91 15.45 7.65
N THR A 742 25.72 14.59 8.27
CA THR A 742 25.97 13.21 7.82
C THR A 742 24.68 12.41 7.65
N ILE A 743 23.76 12.43 8.62
CA ILE A 743 22.52 11.65 8.54
C ILE A 743 21.51 12.26 7.57
N ILE A 744 21.47 13.60 7.41
CA ILE A 744 20.65 14.26 6.39
C ILE A 744 21.15 13.89 4.99
N THR A 745 22.46 14.02 4.74
CA THR A 745 23.06 13.67 3.45
C THR A 745 22.84 12.20 3.13
N SER A 746 23.02 11.31 4.10
CA SER A 746 22.68 9.89 3.96
C SER A 746 21.22 9.68 3.55
N ALA A 747 20.28 10.38 4.20
CA ALA A 747 18.86 10.27 3.88
C ALA A 747 18.52 10.76 2.49
N LEU A 748 19.10 11.89 2.05
CA LEU A 748 18.89 12.43 0.71
C LEU A 748 19.48 11.51 -0.36
N MET A 749 20.67 10.96 -0.15
CA MET A 749 21.28 10.01 -1.10
C MET A 749 20.46 8.72 -1.20
N LEU A 750 20.06 8.13 -0.07
CA LEU A 750 19.29 6.89 -0.06
C LEU A 750 17.87 7.08 -0.59
N ALA A 751 17.18 8.18 -0.24
CA ALA A 751 15.86 8.50 -0.79
C ALA A 751 15.97 8.83 -2.28
N GLY A 752 16.97 9.59 -2.70
CA GLY A 752 17.27 9.88 -4.11
C GLY A 752 17.51 8.61 -4.92
N ALA A 753 18.27 7.66 -4.39
CA ALA A 753 18.45 6.34 -4.99
C ALA A 753 17.11 5.59 -5.17
N CYS A 754 16.23 5.62 -4.16
CA CYS A 754 14.90 5.00 -4.26
C CYS A 754 14.03 5.66 -5.34
N TYR A 755 14.03 6.99 -5.41
CA TYR A 755 13.23 7.70 -6.40
C TYR A 755 13.76 7.49 -7.82
N LEU A 756 15.09 7.54 -7.99
CA LEU A 756 15.72 7.29 -9.28
C LEU A 756 15.47 5.86 -9.76
N SER A 757 15.50 4.85 -8.88
CA SER A 757 15.21 3.47 -9.29
C SER A 757 13.76 3.23 -9.73
N VAL A 758 12.83 4.12 -9.35
CA VAL A 758 11.42 4.05 -9.80
C VAL A 758 11.20 4.85 -11.07
N VAL A 759 11.80 6.04 -11.17
CA VAL A 759 11.51 7.01 -12.24
C VAL A 759 12.39 6.79 -13.48
N ALA A 760 13.61 6.27 -13.30
CA ALA A 760 14.54 6.00 -14.39
C ALA A 760 14.61 4.50 -14.71
N THR A 761 14.94 4.18 -15.95
CA THR A 761 15.26 2.82 -16.37
C THR A 761 16.67 2.47 -15.87
N CYS A 762 16.75 1.98 -14.64
CA CYS A 762 18.01 1.65 -13.98
C CYS A 762 18.54 0.26 -14.31
N PHE A 763 17.65 -0.68 -14.67
CA PHE A 763 18.00 -2.08 -14.94
C PHE A 763 17.29 -2.57 -16.20
N GLU A 764 17.94 -3.47 -16.94
CA GLU A 764 17.31 -4.18 -18.05
C GLU A 764 16.18 -5.09 -17.53
N PRO A 765 15.03 -5.18 -18.23
CA PRO A 765 14.03 -6.17 -17.91
C PRO A 765 14.61 -7.57 -18.14
N PHE A 766 14.61 -8.39 -17.10
CA PHE A 766 15.11 -9.76 -17.16
C PHE A 766 14.12 -10.69 -16.46
N SER A 767 13.91 -11.88 -17.02
CA SER A 767 12.95 -12.87 -16.53
C SER A 767 13.62 -14.23 -16.30
N VAL A 768 12.98 -15.08 -15.49
CA VAL A 768 13.52 -16.41 -15.12
C VAL A 768 13.66 -17.35 -16.32
N SER A 769 12.94 -17.09 -17.42
CA SER A 769 13.00 -17.88 -18.65
C SER A 769 14.07 -17.44 -19.66
N GLN A 770 14.71 -16.28 -19.46
CA GLN A 770 15.74 -15.75 -20.37
C GLN A 770 17.14 -16.27 -20.01
N ARG A 771 18.07 -16.27 -20.97
CA ARG A 771 19.46 -16.69 -20.71
C ARG A 771 20.32 -15.49 -20.39
N ILE A 772 21.36 -15.69 -19.57
CA ILE A 772 22.30 -14.61 -19.21
C ILE A 772 23.10 -14.13 -20.43
N SER A 773 23.28 -14.99 -21.43
CA SER A 773 23.88 -14.65 -22.74
C SER A 773 23.16 -13.55 -23.48
N ASP A 774 21.85 -13.39 -23.21
CA ASP A 774 20.98 -12.47 -23.94
C ASP A 774 21.08 -11.04 -23.39
N LEU A 775 21.75 -10.86 -22.24
CA LEU A 775 21.99 -9.54 -21.67
C LEU A 775 23.05 -8.76 -22.47
N PRO A 776 22.99 -7.41 -22.48
CA PRO A 776 24.00 -6.58 -23.13
C PRO A 776 25.43 -6.93 -22.69
N GLY A 777 26.27 -7.37 -23.62
CA GLY A 777 27.64 -7.80 -23.33
C GLY A 777 27.78 -9.20 -22.72
N GLY A 778 26.70 -10.00 -22.68
CA GLY A 778 26.71 -11.41 -22.26
C GLY A 778 27.11 -11.63 -20.80
N THR A 779 26.93 -10.64 -19.94
CA THR A 779 27.29 -10.71 -18.52
C THR A 779 26.22 -10.12 -17.63
N VAL A 780 26.21 -10.51 -16.34
CA VAL A 780 25.29 -9.95 -15.33
C VAL A 780 25.44 -8.44 -15.16
N PHE A 781 26.60 -7.86 -15.49
CA PHE A 781 26.79 -6.41 -15.47
C PHE A 781 26.01 -5.68 -16.57
N GLY A 782 25.67 -6.38 -17.66
CA GLY A 782 24.77 -5.90 -18.70
C GLY A 782 23.37 -5.57 -18.19
N LEU A 783 22.97 -6.13 -17.05
CA LEU A 783 21.71 -5.81 -16.38
C LEU A 783 21.64 -4.35 -15.92
N VAL A 784 22.78 -3.73 -15.58
CA VAL A 784 22.82 -2.40 -14.95
C VAL A 784 23.05 -1.31 -16.01
N ARG A 785 22.00 -0.54 -16.31
CA ARG A 785 22.07 0.64 -17.18
C ARG A 785 22.89 1.76 -16.52
N PRO A 786 23.35 2.80 -17.26
CA PRO A 786 24.13 3.90 -16.69
C PRO A 786 23.48 4.57 -15.47
N MET A 787 22.15 4.76 -15.48
CA MET A 787 21.41 5.30 -14.33
C MET A 787 21.37 4.33 -13.14
N GLY A 788 21.44 3.02 -13.38
CA GLY A 788 21.57 2.01 -12.33
C GLY A 788 22.88 2.17 -11.54
N TRP A 789 23.99 2.47 -12.21
CA TRP A 789 25.27 2.75 -11.55
C TRP A 789 25.22 3.99 -10.66
N VAL A 790 24.49 5.03 -11.08
CA VAL A 790 24.25 6.22 -10.24
C VAL A 790 23.46 5.85 -8.98
N VAL A 791 22.41 5.03 -9.12
CA VAL A 791 21.61 4.52 -7.99
C VAL A 791 22.47 3.70 -7.03
N ILE A 792 23.33 2.80 -7.54
CA ILE A 792 24.25 2.01 -6.73
C ILE A 792 25.25 2.92 -5.99
N GLY A 793 25.81 3.93 -6.66
CA GLY A 793 26.71 4.89 -6.04
C GLY A 793 26.06 5.69 -4.91
N LEU A 794 24.84 6.18 -5.13
CA LEU A 794 24.04 6.86 -4.10
C LEU A 794 23.69 5.94 -2.93
N PHE A 795 23.36 4.67 -3.22
CA PHE A 795 23.10 3.65 -2.21
C PHE A 795 24.32 3.40 -1.33
N VAL A 796 25.48 3.11 -1.94
CA VAL A 796 26.73 2.83 -1.22
C VAL A 796 27.17 4.04 -0.40
N GLY A 797 27.21 5.22 -1.00
CA GLY A 797 27.59 6.45 -0.29
C GLY A 797 26.63 6.76 0.87
N GLY A 798 25.33 6.64 0.63
CA GLY A 798 24.30 6.83 1.66
C GLY A 798 24.40 5.82 2.81
N TRP A 799 24.71 4.56 2.51
CA TRP A 799 24.93 3.50 3.50
C TRP A 799 26.19 3.75 4.36
N VAL A 800 27.31 4.15 3.74
CA VAL A 800 28.54 4.50 4.46
C VAL A 800 28.31 5.66 5.42
N LEU A 801 27.65 6.74 4.98
CA LEU A 801 27.32 7.88 5.83
C LEU A 801 26.41 7.47 7.00
N ARG A 802 25.39 6.63 6.74
CA ARG A 802 24.53 6.07 7.80
C ARG A 802 25.35 5.28 8.81
N TYR A 803 26.29 4.46 8.35
CA TYR A 803 27.13 3.64 9.21
C TYR A 803 28.00 4.51 10.14
N ILE A 804 28.62 5.56 9.60
CA ILE A 804 29.40 6.55 10.37
C ILE A 804 28.51 7.20 11.43
N TYR A 805 27.32 7.67 11.06
CA TYR A 805 26.38 8.25 12.01
C TYR A 805 25.96 7.26 13.11
N ARG A 806 25.67 6.00 12.74
CA ARG A 806 25.27 4.96 13.70
C ARG A 806 26.35 4.69 14.73
N ARG A 807 27.62 4.62 14.32
CA ARG A 807 28.76 4.44 15.24
C ARG A 807 28.83 5.58 16.26
N TRP A 808 28.67 6.82 15.81
CA TRP A 808 28.60 7.99 16.70
C TRP A 808 27.40 7.94 17.64
N ALA A 809 26.20 7.63 17.13
CA ALA A 809 24.97 7.58 17.92
C ALA A 809 25.04 6.52 19.04
N VAL A 810 25.62 5.35 18.75
CA VAL A 810 25.84 4.30 19.75
C VAL A 810 26.86 4.73 20.81
N ALA A 811 27.98 5.34 20.40
CA ALA A 811 28.97 5.85 21.34
C ALA A 811 28.39 6.91 22.28
N ARG A 812 27.54 7.80 21.74
CA ARG A 812 26.83 8.84 22.50
C ARG A 812 25.79 8.25 23.47
N ALA A 813 25.04 7.23 23.04
CA ALA A 813 24.08 6.55 23.92
C ALA A 813 24.78 5.88 25.11
N ARG A 814 25.94 5.24 24.87
CA ARG A 814 26.74 4.60 25.92
C ARG A 814 27.30 5.61 26.92
N SER A 815 27.82 6.75 26.46
CA SER A 815 28.31 7.78 27.38
C SER A 815 27.19 8.37 28.24
N TRP A 816 25.98 8.50 27.66
CA TRP A 816 24.80 8.96 28.38
C TRP A 816 24.31 7.96 29.44
N LEU A 817 24.34 6.66 29.15
CA LEU A 817 24.04 5.60 30.12
C LEU A 817 25.03 5.61 31.29
N ARG A 818 26.34 5.72 31.01
CA ARG A 818 27.38 5.81 32.05
C ARG A 818 27.18 7.03 32.95
N ALA A 819 26.80 8.17 32.38
CA ALA A 819 26.54 9.38 33.14
C ALA A 819 25.29 9.27 34.04
N SER A 820 24.27 8.54 33.60
CA SER A 820 22.98 8.41 34.32
C SER A 820 22.95 7.30 35.37
N THR A 821 23.77 6.25 35.24
CA THR A 821 23.77 5.09 36.15
C THR A 821 24.92 5.07 37.17
N GLY A 822 25.89 5.99 37.05
CA GLY A 822 27.09 6.01 37.90
C GLY A 822 28.06 4.86 37.62
N PRO A 823 29.20 4.77 38.34
CA PRO A 823 30.29 3.82 38.04
C PRO A 823 29.97 2.32 38.23
N ARG A 824 28.75 1.94 38.64
CA ARG A 824 28.42 0.56 39.06
C ARG A 824 27.96 -0.37 37.94
N CYS A 825 27.86 0.10 36.69
CA CYS A 825 27.25 -0.67 35.59
C CYS A 825 28.21 -1.10 34.47
N ASP A 826 29.51 -1.33 34.75
CA ASP A 826 30.43 -1.89 33.75
C ASP A 826 30.12 -3.36 33.39
N VAL A 827 29.33 -4.06 34.21
CA VAL A 827 28.88 -5.44 33.98
C VAL A 827 27.82 -5.55 32.87
N TYR A 828 27.13 -4.46 32.53
CA TYR A 828 25.91 -4.49 31.70
C TYR A 828 26.09 -4.11 30.22
N VAL A 829 27.30 -3.77 29.77
CA VAL A 829 27.53 -3.15 28.44
C VAL A 829 28.53 -3.92 27.56
N SER A 830 29.05 -5.06 28.01
CA SER A 830 29.89 -5.88 27.12
C SER A 830 29.02 -6.63 26.11
N ASP A 831 29.10 -6.26 24.82
CA ASP A 831 28.57 -7.01 23.67
C ASP A 831 29.27 -8.39 23.47
N SER A 832 30.02 -8.86 24.47
CA SER A 832 30.64 -10.18 24.41
C SER A 832 29.52 -11.23 24.45
N PRO A 833 29.48 -12.19 23.51
CA PRO A 833 28.58 -13.34 23.63
C PRO A 833 28.83 -13.95 25.00
N VAL A 834 27.77 -14.08 25.80
CA VAL A 834 27.82 -14.70 27.12
C VAL A 834 28.57 -16.01 26.96
N GLY A 835 29.76 -16.07 27.56
CA GLY A 835 30.65 -17.21 27.44
C GLY A 835 29.92 -18.49 27.78
N SER A 836 30.20 -19.54 27.01
CA SER A 836 29.82 -20.91 27.33
C SER A 836 30.00 -21.19 28.82
N PRO A 837 29.07 -21.92 29.47
CA PRO A 837 29.20 -22.25 30.88
C PRO A 837 30.40 -23.19 31.03
N THR A 838 31.56 -22.63 31.33
CA THR A 838 32.71 -23.39 31.79
C THR A 838 32.39 -23.78 33.22
N SER A 839 31.96 -25.02 33.38
CA SER A 839 31.84 -25.72 34.64
C SER A 839 33.18 -25.68 35.36
N SER A 840 33.35 -24.70 36.25
CA SER A 840 34.36 -24.72 37.29
C SER A 840 33.66 -25.03 38.61
N PRO A 841 34.06 -26.08 39.34
CA PRO A 841 33.43 -26.45 40.60
C PRO A 841 33.86 -25.41 41.65
N SER A 842 32.89 -24.65 42.15
CA SER A 842 33.10 -23.80 43.33
C SER A 842 33.22 -24.68 44.58
N PRO A 843 34.16 -24.40 45.50
CA PRO A 843 34.41 -25.24 46.66
C PRO A 843 33.28 -25.12 47.68
N ALA A 844 33.03 -26.24 48.35
CA ALA A 844 32.05 -26.40 49.42
C ALA A 844 32.19 -25.30 50.48
N ALA A 845 31.14 -24.49 50.64
CA ALA A 845 30.94 -23.65 51.80
C ALA A 845 29.72 -24.15 52.60
N SER A 846 29.94 -24.22 53.90
CA SER A 846 29.22 -24.92 54.94
C SER A 846 27.76 -24.51 55.13
N ARG A 847 26.97 -25.53 55.50
CA ARG A 847 25.60 -25.47 56.02
C ARG A 847 25.43 -24.46 57.16
N THR A 848 24.42 -23.61 57.04
CA THR A 848 23.60 -23.14 58.17
C THR A 848 22.14 -23.13 57.74
N ALA A 849 21.33 -23.95 58.42
CA ALA A 849 19.91 -24.12 58.17
C ALA A 849 19.08 -22.91 58.63
N PRO A 850 17.99 -22.54 57.93
CA PRO A 850 16.89 -21.80 58.52
C PRO A 850 15.77 -22.76 59.00
N PRO A 851 14.93 -22.32 59.95
CA PRO A 851 14.03 -23.20 60.70
C PRO A 851 12.73 -23.50 59.96
N ASP A 852 12.15 -24.63 60.34
CA ASP A 852 10.87 -25.20 59.92
C ASP A 852 9.73 -24.17 59.85
N ILE A 853 9.09 -24.10 58.68
CA ILE A 853 7.71 -23.61 58.55
C ILE A 853 6.87 -24.79 58.08
N SER A 854 6.16 -25.38 59.03
CA SER A 854 5.16 -26.42 58.84
C SER A 854 4.00 -25.91 57.98
N VAL A 855 3.84 -26.48 56.78
CA VAL A 855 2.65 -26.32 55.95
C VAL A 855 1.61 -27.35 56.39
N SER A 856 0.56 -26.90 57.06
CA SER A 856 -0.65 -27.68 57.31
C SER A 856 -1.40 -27.87 55.99
N ARG A 857 -1.57 -29.14 55.59
CA ARG A 857 -2.55 -29.56 54.60
C ARG A 857 -3.95 -29.29 55.16
N ASP A 858 -4.78 -28.59 54.40
CA ASP A 858 -6.21 -28.90 54.38
C ASP A 858 -6.74 -28.80 52.97
N VAL A 859 -7.22 -29.95 52.51
CA VAL A 859 -7.89 -30.19 51.24
C VAL A 859 -9.34 -30.47 51.60
N SER A 860 -10.27 -29.58 51.25
CA SER A 860 -11.67 -29.95 51.01
C SER A 860 -12.49 -28.82 50.38
N ARG A 861 -13.05 -29.12 49.19
CA ARG A 861 -14.37 -28.72 48.64
C ARG A 861 -14.62 -27.20 48.47
N VAL A 862 -15.03 -26.66 47.31
CA VAL A 862 -15.97 -27.05 46.25
C VAL A 862 -15.51 -26.45 44.92
#